data_AF-A0A9P3HKV6-F1
#
_entry.id   AF-A0A9P3HKV6-F1
#
_cell.length_a   1.000
_cell.length_b   1.000
_cell.length_c   1.000
_cell.angle_alpha   90.00
_cell.angle_beta   90.00
_cell.angle_gamma   90.00
#
_symmetry.space_group_name_H-M   'P 1'
#
loop_
_entity.id
_entity.type
_entity.pdbx_description
1 polymer ?
#
loop_
_entity_poly.entity_id
_entity_poly.type
_entity_poly.pdbx_seq_one_letter_code
_entity_poly.pdbx_strand_id
1 'polypeptide(L)'
;MIRIAHRTPTGSSTINYLDASQRLLQRNLSTSSSSSSSSTSSFTAALPSSCKLTTRPRILLSPTHSTRRHLSSTSTPVPSSSRSSSLLHKPIPLLRPPHAATNQTRRFQSLPVQYQSRTVDELGGGILGKDKVIKTGQNSSSTEAGLMSDQIVSNMGSLAQKRVMTLEEAMGDIRPLELSPELTMMKKALKEETAGAKVIDGKAIAKAIVSNVKSEIQSFQAQHPTFQPRLAIVQLGEKEDSNVYVSMKKKTCKQAGIEYTEHHMPESTTMAELLRTIGQLNADPSMHGILVQLPLPAHIDAKVVTESIDPIKDVDGFHTTNIGRLAKLGTTPDFVPCTPKGVLELIRSTGVEIEGKNAVVVGRSDVVGAPTFHLLNKSNATVTLCHDKTQNLAEKVKTADILVVAAGHAELIKGEWLKKGAIVIDVGINAQRDLSKKSGVRLVGDVEYATAQHVAGHITAVPGGVGPMTVAMLMENTLLSARRFWESSQAAVMGSKIQPLPLDLKTPVPSDIDIALSQTPKVIKQVAEEIGLGPDEFELYGKFKAKVDPDVLKRLDHRVNGRYVVVTGITPTPLGEGKSTTVVGLVQALGAHLDKIAFGCVRQPSQGPTFGIKGGAAGGGYSQIIPMDEFNLHLTGDIHAVTAANNLLAAAIDARMFHEKGATDAMLFNRLCPKKKGKRVFAPVMLDRLQRLGIHKAHPEELTPEEVSKFVRLDIDPATITWQRVLDTNDRFLRKIEVGRNPTETGHERMTGFDIAVASEVMAVLALSADLRDMRQRLGKMVVASNRAGQPVTADDIGIGGALAVLMKDAIKPNLMQTLEGTPVFVHAGPFANIAHGNSSVIADRIALKLAGVEPGMDSSNMGYVVTEAGFGADIGMEKFFDIKCRVSNLIPNAVVLVATVKALKMHGGGPEVVPGKPLPEVYLNENLPMLEAGCANLTKHIQNAKKFGVPVVVAINKFTSDTEQEMALIRKLALEAGASDAVACDNWAKGGLGAVDLGKAVVEACDKPSDFKYLYDVKDSIESKIETIAKEMYGADGIDLSDEAREKISTYTRQGFAGLPICMAKTHLSLSHDPTKKGVPTGFRLPIRDIRASVGAGFLYPLIGNMQTMPGLPTRPSFYDIDIDFDTGRVVGLF
;
A
#
# COMPACT_ATOMS: atom_id res chain seq x y z
N MET A 1 21.17 18.18 15.26
CA MET A 1 22.05 19.35 15.49
C MET A 1 21.30 20.65 15.13
N ILE A 2 21.76 21.77 15.69
CA ILE A 2 21.55 23.18 15.27
C ILE A 2 21.80 23.34 13.74
N ARG A 3 21.18 24.20 12.90
CA ARG A 3 20.26 25.36 12.99
C ARG A 3 19.39 25.40 11.69
N ILE A 4 18.37 26.27 11.51
CA ILE A 4 18.41 27.70 11.08
C ILE A 4 17.05 28.36 11.42
N ALA A 5 16.96 29.70 11.50
CA ALA A 5 15.81 30.42 12.08
C ALA A 5 15.22 31.55 11.22
N HIS A 6 13.92 31.81 11.45
CA HIS A 6 13.12 33.03 11.27
C HIS A 6 13.38 34.05 10.13
N ARG A 7 12.27 34.46 9.50
CA ARG A 7 11.80 35.87 9.52
C ARG A 7 10.27 35.92 9.61
N THR A 8 9.73 36.99 10.18
CA THR A 8 8.29 37.32 10.30
C THR A 8 8.00 38.70 9.70
N PRO A 9 6.72 39.06 9.54
CA PRO A 9 6.32 40.42 9.90
C PRO A 9 5.05 40.49 10.76
N THR A 10 5.18 41.18 11.90
CA THR A 10 4.21 42.11 12.55
C THR A 10 2.70 41.82 12.57
N GLY A 11 2.13 41.71 13.78
CA GLY A 11 0.69 41.85 14.04
C GLY A 11 0.31 41.64 15.52
N SER A 12 -0.23 42.68 16.17
CA SER A 12 -0.70 42.70 17.58
C SER A 12 -1.90 41.76 17.85
N SER A 13 -2.24 41.33 19.08
CA SER A 13 -1.92 41.85 20.42
C SER A 13 -1.89 40.79 21.55
N THR A 14 -1.21 41.11 22.65
CA THR A 14 -0.90 40.28 23.83
C THR A 14 -2.07 40.08 24.83
N ILE A 15 -2.12 38.91 25.49
CA ILE A 15 -2.37 38.79 26.94
C ILE A 15 -1.38 37.76 27.51
N ASN A 16 -0.75 38.06 28.65
CA ASN A 16 0.27 37.22 29.28
C ASN A 16 -0.30 36.36 30.42
N TYR A 17 0.32 35.22 30.69
CA TYR A 17 0.24 34.51 31.97
C TYR A 17 1.59 33.84 32.28
N LEU A 18 2.32 34.34 33.28
CA LEU A 18 3.23 33.53 34.11
C LEU A 18 3.74 34.30 35.35
N ASP A 19 4.05 33.48 36.36
CA ASP A 19 4.79 33.72 37.62
C ASP A 19 4.16 34.59 38.73
N ALA A 20 4.19 34.00 39.94
CA ALA A 20 3.95 34.60 41.26
C ALA A 20 4.28 33.57 42.38
N SER A 21 5.51 33.07 42.42
CA SER A 21 5.96 32.18 43.53
C SER A 21 6.51 32.94 44.75
N GLN A 22 6.40 32.33 45.93
CA GLN A 22 7.00 32.72 47.23
C GLN A 22 6.42 33.95 47.98
N ARG A 23 5.75 33.65 49.12
CA ARG A 23 5.61 34.36 50.42
C ARG A 23 4.60 33.51 51.24
N LEU A 24 4.67 33.30 52.56
CA LEU A 24 5.55 33.77 53.64
C LEU A 24 5.71 32.64 54.69
N LEU A 25 6.66 32.78 55.62
CA LEU A 25 6.90 31.85 56.74
C LEU A 25 6.70 32.57 58.09
N GLN A 26 6.66 31.79 59.18
CA GLN A 26 6.59 32.16 60.61
C GLN A 26 5.23 32.61 61.20
N ARG A 27 4.70 31.79 62.11
CA ARG A 27 4.36 32.20 63.49
C ARG A 27 4.24 30.98 64.44
N ASN A 28 4.98 31.06 65.55
CA ASN A 28 4.87 30.44 66.89
C ASN A 28 4.17 29.06 67.03
N LEU A 29 4.81 27.99 67.54
CA LEU A 29 5.35 27.75 68.90
C LEU A 29 4.29 27.63 70.02
N SER A 30 4.06 26.41 70.54
CA SER A 30 4.32 26.05 71.96
C SER A 30 4.06 24.56 72.33
N THR A 31 4.73 24.09 73.39
CA THR A 31 4.31 23.08 74.40
C THR A 31 3.80 21.67 73.99
N SER A 32 4.76 20.74 73.91
CA SER A 32 4.91 19.53 74.77
C SER A 32 3.75 18.91 75.60
N SER A 33 3.80 17.56 75.63
CA SER A 33 3.72 16.65 76.81
C SER A 33 2.38 16.24 77.47
N SER A 34 2.10 14.93 77.32
CA SER A 34 1.80 13.92 78.37
C SER A 34 0.44 13.80 79.06
N SER A 35 0.05 12.52 79.27
CA SER A 35 -0.82 11.96 80.32
C SER A 35 -2.32 12.32 80.34
N SER A 36 -3.24 11.43 80.75
CA SER A 36 -3.18 9.98 81.05
C SER A 36 -4.60 9.40 81.23
N SER A 37 -4.69 8.11 81.64
CA SER A 37 -5.86 7.40 82.18
C SER A 37 -6.94 6.91 81.20
N SER A 38 -7.69 5.82 81.45
CA SER A 38 -7.38 4.50 82.09
C SER A 38 -8.62 3.58 81.96
N SER A 39 -8.46 2.26 82.19
CA SER A 39 -9.46 1.35 82.84
C SER A 39 -10.87 1.14 82.20
N THR A 40 -11.58 -0.01 82.26
CA THR A 40 -11.32 -1.36 82.81
C THR A 40 -12.30 -2.42 82.25
N SER A 41 -11.77 -3.61 81.90
CA SER A 41 -12.29 -4.99 82.08
C SER A 41 -13.79 -5.35 82.35
N SER A 42 -14.33 -6.28 81.54
CA SER A 42 -15.02 -7.56 81.92
C SER A 42 -15.34 -8.35 80.62
N PHE A 43 -15.04 -9.66 80.44
CA PHE A 43 -15.57 -10.93 81.02
C PHE A 43 -17.06 -11.19 80.71
N THR A 44 -17.55 -12.38 80.27
CA THR A 44 -17.08 -13.79 80.45
C THR A 44 -17.52 -14.75 79.30
N ALA A 45 -16.65 -15.71 78.92
CA ALA A 45 -16.80 -17.19 78.77
C ALA A 45 -18.02 -17.87 78.04
N ALA A 46 -17.99 -19.12 77.53
CA ALA A 46 -17.01 -20.24 77.70
C ALA A 46 -17.04 -21.35 76.58
N LEU A 47 -15.86 -21.95 76.28
CA LEU A 47 -15.51 -23.40 76.16
C LEU A 47 -16.21 -24.37 75.13
N PRO A 48 -15.66 -25.60 74.85
CA PRO A 48 -14.34 -26.20 75.18
C PRO A 48 -13.57 -27.01 74.06
N SER A 49 -12.22 -26.96 74.08
CA SER A 49 -11.27 -28.11 73.84
C SER A 49 -11.12 -28.75 72.43
N SER A 50 -10.04 -29.49 72.07
CA SER A 50 -8.91 -30.04 72.87
C SER A 50 -7.56 -30.24 72.09
N CYS A 51 -6.41 -30.13 72.81
CA CYS A 51 -5.08 -30.78 72.61
C CYS A 51 -4.28 -30.61 71.28
N LYS A 52 -2.92 -30.62 71.16
CA LYS A 52 -1.64 -30.64 71.96
C LYS A 52 -0.47 -30.42 70.92
N LEU A 53 0.83 -30.08 71.13
CA LEU A 53 1.71 -29.67 72.27
C LEU A 53 3.02 -28.95 71.79
N THR A 54 3.58 -28.10 72.68
CA THR A 54 4.98 -27.57 72.87
C THR A 54 6.18 -27.74 71.90
N THR A 55 6.57 -26.63 71.24
CA THR A 55 7.81 -25.78 71.39
C THR A 55 9.20 -26.26 71.93
N ARG A 56 10.27 -25.91 71.15
CA ARG A 56 11.62 -25.33 71.55
C ARG A 56 12.61 -26.20 72.40
N PRO A 57 13.92 -25.83 72.66
CA PRO A 57 14.73 -24.62 72.31
C PRO A 57 16.15 -24.88 71.70
N ARG A 58 17.05 -23.87 71.70
CA ARG A 58 18.51 -23.91 71.38
C ARG A 58 19.37 -24.42 72.57
N ILE A 59 20.61 -24.88 72.32
CA ILE A 59 21.83 -24.55 73.12
C ILE A 59 23.14 -24.94 72.38
N LEU A 60 24.30 -24.43 72.83
CA LEU A 60 25.65 -24.65 72.25
C LEU A 60 26.29 -25.99 72.69
N LEU A 61 27.25 -26.52 71.90
CA LEU A 61 28.68 -26.73 72.30
C LEU A 61 29.53 -27.42 71.20
N SER A 62 30.84 -27.45 71.40
CA SER A 62 31.92 -28.06 70.59
C SER A 62 32.88 -28.85 71.51
N PRO A 63 34.08 -29.38 71.11
CA PRO A 63 34.65 -29.76 69.81
C PRO A 63 35.26 -31.20 69.80
N THR A 64 35.90 -31.63 68.69
CA THR A 64 37.17 -32.45 68.55
C THR A 64 37.30 -32.88 67.07
N HIS A 65 38.43 -32.76 66.34
CA HIS A 65 39.70 -33.52 66.39
C HIS A 65 39.54 -35.04 66.28
N SER A 66 40.30 -35.78 65.45
CA SER A 66 41.37 -35.45 64.47
C SER A 66 41.62 -36.68 63.56
N THR A 67 42.41 -36.75 62.48
CA THR A 67 43.60 -36.03 61.93
C THR A 67 43.70 -36.38 60.41
N ARG A 68 44.75 -36.28 59.56
CA ARG A 68 46.20 -35.91 59.50
C ARG A 68 46.45 -35.35 58.06
N ARG A 69 47.21 -34.27 57.83
CA ARG A 69 48.66 -34.16 57.45
C ARG A 69 49.03 -34.77 56.09
N HIS A 70 49.98 -34.25 55.28
CA HIS A 70 50.96 -33.12 55.32
C HIS A 70 51.39 -32.87 53.83
N LEU A 71 52.05 -31.82 53.32
CA LEU A 71 52.63 -30.49 53.68
C LEU A 71 52.66 -29.68 52.33
N SER A 72 53.21 -28.48 52.07
CA SER A 72 53.96 -27.38 52.73
C SER A 72 53.81 -26.15 51.78
N SER A 73 53.66 -24.86 52.11
CA SER A 73 54.03 -23.97 53.24
C SER A 73 55.28 -23.08 53.03
N THR A 74 55.03 -21.80 52.69
CA THR A 74 55.75 -20.58 53.16
C THR A 74 57.14 -20.26 52.58
N SER A 75 57.71 -19.03 52.62
CA SER A 75 57.48 -17.86 53.52
C SER A 75 57.93 -16.48 52.92
N THR A 76 57.13 -15.39 53.00
CA THR A 76 57.32 -14.16 53.87
C THR A 76 58.23 -13.02 53.31
N PRO A 77 58.42 -11.81 53.94
CA PRO A 77 57.42 -10.78 54.36
C PRO A 77 57.81 -9.24 54.29
N VAL A 78 56.82 -8.34 54.51
CA VAL A 78 56.86 -6.93 55.11
C VAL A 78 57.74 -5.78 54.52
N PRO A 79 57.58 -4.48 54.93
CA PRO A 79 56.36 -3.67 55.18
C PRO A 79 56.38 -2.16 54.71
N SER A 80 55.19 -1.53 54.80
CA SER A 80 54.92 -0.12 55.22
C SER A 80 55.34 1.11 54.40
N SER A 81 54.37 2.00 54.12
CA SER A 81 54.29 3.39 54.63
C SER A 81 53.07 4.11 54.00
N SER A 82 52.84 5.41 54.30
CA SER A 82 51.57 6.11 53.97
C SER A 82 51.75 7.59 53.62
N ARG A 83 50.85 8.15 52.79
CA ARG A 83 50.12 9.42 53.03
C ARG A 83 49.19 9.83 51.88
N SER A 84 48.35 10.83 52.16
CA SER A 84 47.34 11.43 51.30
C SER A 84 47.73 12.84 50.82
N SER A 85 47.15 13.32 49.72
CA SER A 85 46.73 14.73 49.57
C SER A 85 45.88 14.94 48.31
N SER A 86 45.22 16.10 48.23
CA SER A 86 44.34 16.57 47.13
C SER A 86 44.55 18.09 46.97
N LEU A 87 43.76 18.76 46.10
CA LEU A 87 43.71 20.24 45.89
C LEU A 87 44.90 20.81 45.05
N LEU A 88 44.83 21.94 44.32
CA LEU A 88 43.71 22.82 43.90
C LEU A 88 44.09 23.72 42.67
N HIS A 89 43.07 24.19 41.95
CA HIS A 89 42.95 25.46 41.17
C HIS A 89 43.73 25.77 39.85
N LYS A 90 43.11 26.73 39.11
CA LYS A 90 43.46 27.44 37.86
C LYS A 90 44.19 28.79 38.24
N PRO A 91 44.44 29.86 37.40
CA PRO A 91 43.92 30.17 36.03
C PRO A 91 44.71 31.09 35.02
N ILE A 92 44.48 30.91 33.69
CA ILE A 92 44.36 31.99 32.63
C ILE A 92 45.70 32.77 32.34
N PRO A 93 45.92 33.74 31.37
CA PRO A 93 45.19 34.26 30.16
C PRO A 93 45.95 34.33 28.78
N LEU A 94 45.17 34.60 27.70
CA LEU A 94 45.47 35.43 26.47
C LEU A 94 46.53 34.94 25.42
N LEU A 95 46.56 35.37 24.13
CA LEU A 95 46.03 36.58 23.41
C LEU A 95 45.48 36.28 21.95
N ARG A 96 45.15 37.32 21.17
CA ARG A 96 44.54 37.37 19.78
C ARG A 96 44.97 38.69 19.07
N PRO A 97 44.61 39.01 17.79
CA PRO A 97 44.20 38.20 16.62
C PRO A 97 45.29 38.27 15.48
N PRO A 98 45.34 39.13 14.41
CA PRO A 98 44.37 39.93 13.60
C PRO A 98 44.41 39.71 12.03
N HIS A 99 43.54 40.43 11.27
CA HIS A 99 43.61 40.74 9.80
C HIS A 99 43.54 39.60 8.74
N ALA A 100 43.10 39.78 7.47
CA ALA A 100 42.32 40.83 6.75
C ALA A 100 41.60 40.20 5.52
N ALA A 101 40.95 40.98 4.63
CA ALA A 101 40.04 40.48 3.57
C ALA A 101 40.29 41.03 2.14
N THR A 102 39.73 40.36 1.11
CA THR A 102 39.68 40.71 -0.34
C THR A 102 41.04 40.69 -1.08
N ASN A 103 41.19 40.31 -2.36
CA ASN A 103 40.29 40.48 -3.52
C ASN A 103 40.61 39.55 -4.74
N GLN A 104 39.60 39.30 -5.60
CA GLN A 104 39.61 39.03 -7.07
C GLN A 104 40.57 38.07 -7.86
N THR A 105 39.94 37.36 -8.83
CA THR A 105 40.34 37.01 -10.22
C THR A 105 41.18 35.78 -10.68
N ARG A 106 40.52 34.96 -11.54
CA ARG A 106 40.93 34.36 -12.86
C ARG A 106 41.80 33.07 -13.00
N ARG A 107 41.21 32.10 -13.76
CA ARG A 107 41.81 31.02 -14.61
C ARG A 107 42.66 29.97 -13.85
N PHE A 108 42.90 28.72 -14.30
CA PHE A 108 42.96 28.06 -15.63
C PHE A 108 42.26 26.66 -15.59
N GLN A 109 41.57 26.23 -16.65
CA GLN A 109 41.94 25.18 -17.64
C GLN A 109 42.33 23.77 -17.13
N SER A 110 41.83 22.78 -17.89
CA SER A 110 41.94 21.32 -17.71
C SER A 110 43.15 20.68 -18.42
N LEU A 111 43.67 19.58 -17.89
CA LEU A 111 44.39 18.50 -18.61
C LEU A 111 44.09 17.12 -17.93
N PRO A 112 44.41 15.96 -18.54
CA PRO A 112 43.46 14.83 -18.57
C PRO A 112 43.97 13.51 -17.97
N VAL A 113 43.15 12.45 -18.10
CA VAL A 113 43.55 11.04 -17.94
C VAL A 113 43.28 10.30 -19.26
N GLN A 114 44.15 9.34 -19.60
CA GLN A 114 44.15 8.62 -20.88
C GLN A 114 43.44 7.26 -20.79
N TYR A 115 42.99 6.74 -21.95
CA TYR A 115 42.87 5.31 -22.22
C TYR A 115 43.50 5.03 -23.59
N GLN A 116 44.22 3.90 -23.73
CA GLN A 116 45.02 3.60 -24.92
C GLN A 116 44.28 2.73 -25.95
N SER A 117 44.54 3.01 -27.22
CA SER A 117 44.19 2.17 -28.38
C SER A 117 45.28 1.14 -28.70
N ARG A 118 44.93 0.10 -29.46
CA ARG A 118 45.88 -0.69 -30.27
C ARG A 118 45.41 -0.70 -31.73
N THR A 119 46.37 -0.81 -32.66
CA THR A 119 46.19 -0.72 -34.11
C THR A 119 46.57 -2.03 -34.82
N VAL A 120 46.37 -2.03 -36.15
CA VAL A 120 46.42 -3.19 -37.07
C VAL A 120 47.86 -3.51 -37.52
N ASP A 121 48.09 -4.75 -38.00
CA ASP A 121 49.00 -5.05 -39.12
C ASP A 121 48.62 -6.41 -39.79
N GLU A 122 49.29 -6.78 -40.89
CA GLU A 122 48.73 -7.55 -42.03
C GLU A 122 48.94 -9.09 -42.07
N LEU A 123 48.06 -9.78 -42.84
CA LEU A 123 48.30 -10.93 -43.77
C LEU A 123 46.93 -11.48 -44.29
N GLY A 124 46.78 -12.16 -45.43
CA GLY A 124 47.72 -12.43 -46.54
C GLY A 124 47.24 -13.48 -47.58
N GLY A 125 46.50 -13.06 -48.63
CA GLY A 125 46.05 -13.91 -49.77
C GLY A 125 44.67 -14.61 -49.58
N GLY A 126 43.95 -15.06 -50.62
CA GLY A 126 44.09 -14.88 -52.08
C GLY A 126 43.16 -15.81 -52.93
N ILE A 127 43.00 -15.51 -54.23
CA ILE A 127 42.56 -16.40 -55.36
C ILE A 127 41.02 -16.67 -55.58
N LEU A 128 40.52 -16.24 -56.77
CA LEU A 128 39.34 -16.69 -57.60
C LEU A 128 37.92 -16.83 -56.98
N GLY A 129 36.79 -16.72 -57.72
CA GLY A 129 36.57 -16.25 -59.11
C GLY A 129 35.27 -16.79 -59.79
N LYS A 130 34.67 -15.97 -60.69
CA LYS A 130 33.66 -16.28 -61.75
C LYS A 130 32.15 -16.44 -61.44
N ASP A 131 31.37 -15.67 -62.20
CA ASP A 131 30.22 -16.02 -63.07
C ASP A 131 29.21 -17.13 -62.69
N LYS A 132 27.91 -16.76 -62.66
CA LYS A 132 26.97 -17.09 -63.77
C LYS A 132 25.60 -16.41 -63.68
N VAL A 133 24.84 -16.51 -64.77
CA VAL A 133 23.51 -15.90 -65.03
C VAL A 133 22.62 -16.95 -65.76
N ILE A 134 21.29 -16.68 -65.87
CA ILE A 134 20.32 -17.20 -66.87
C ILE A 134 19.40 -18.39 -66.48
N LYS A 135 18.09 -18.25 -66.84
CA LYS A 135 16.95 -19.21 -66.94
C LYS A 135 16.38 -19.76 -65.61
N THR A 136 15.12 -19.54 -65.22
CA THR A 136 13.77 -19.80 -65.83
C THR A 136 13.35 -21.27 -65.89
N GLY A 137 12.21 -21.58 -65.27
CA GLY A 137 11.44 -22.83 -65.44
C GLY A 137 9.95 -22.53 -65.23
N GLN A 138 9.07 -23.22 -65.94
CA GLN A 138 7.63 -22.91 -66.05
C GLN A 138 6.81 -24.22 -65.98
N ASN A 139 5.51 -24.10 -65.70
CA ASN A 139 4.48 -25.18 -65.75
C ASN A 139 4.67 -26.30 -64.70
N SER A 140 3.70 -27.13 -64.30
CA SER A 140 2.22 -27.23 -64.27
C SER A 140 1.94 -28.69 -63.76
N SER A 141 0.75 -29.24 -63.51
CA SER A 141 -0.68 -28.88 -63.63
C SER A 141 -1.53 -29.92 -62.85
N SER A 142 -2.82 -29.63 -62.63
CA SER A 142 -3.95 -30.60 -62.50
C SER A 142 -3.94 -31.57 -61.28
N THR A 143 -5.04 -32.18 -60.81
CA THR A 143 -6.44 -32.43 -61.28
C THR A 143 -7.45 -32.21 -60.11
N GLU A 144 -8.81 -32.27 -60.16
CA GLU A 144 -9.88 -32.02 -61.18
C GLU A 144 -11.28 -31.93 -60.47
N ALA A 145 -12.33 -31.62 -61.24
CA ALA A 145 -13.78 -31.88 -61.00
C ALA A 145 -14.56 -31.07 -59.92
N GLY A 146 -15.86 -30.77 -60.10
CA GLY A 146 -16.74 -30.91 -61.29
C GLY A 146 -18.24 -31.08 -60.96
N LEU A 147 -19.15 -30.66 -61.88
CA LEU A 147 -20.66 -30.64 -61.85
C LEU A 147 -21.27 -29.27 -61.47
N MET A 148 -21.98 -28.54 -62.35
CA MET A 148 -23.35 -28.70 -62.95
C MET A 148 -24.48 -28.27 -61.97
N SER A 149 -25.11 -27.08 -62.09
CA SER A 149 -26.17 -26.64 -63.05
C SER A 149 -27.61 -27.03 -62.59
N ASP A 150 -28.71 -26.29 -62.71
CA ASP A 150 -29.04 -24.98 -63.36
C ASP A 150 -30.47 -24.49 -62.90
N GLN A 151 -31.04 -23.41 -63.50
CA GLN A 151 -32.48 -23.00 -63.54
C GLN A 151 -33.10 -22.26 -62.29
N ILE A 152 -34.12 -21.35 -62.35
CA ILE A 152 -34.84 -20.60 -63.42
C ILE A 152 -35.68 -19.38 -62.85
N VAL A 153 -35.74 -18.23 -63.57
CA VAL A 153 -36.91 -17.29 -63.84
C VAL A 153 -37.86 -16.81 -62.69
N SER A 154 -38.42 -15.59 -62.60
CA SER A 154 -38.22 -14.25 -63.23
C SER A 154 -39.20 -13.19 -62.62
N ASN A 155 -39.22 -11.95 -63.18
CA ASN A 155 -40.33 -10.95 -63.16
C ASN A 155 -40.66 -10.21 -61.84
N MET A 156 -41.11 -8.94 -61.82
CA MET A 156 -41.18 -7.88 -62.86
C MET A 156 -41.32 -6.47 -62.23
N GLY A 157 -40.96 -5.41 -62.97
CA GLY A 157 -41.28 -3.99 -62.68
C GLY A 157 -40.03 -3.13 -62.34
N SER A 158 -39.54 -2.20 -63.16
CA SER A 158 -40.14 -0.96 -63.75
C SER A 158 -40.28 0.19 -62.74
N LEU A 159 -40.01 1.47 -63.00
CA LEU A 159 -39.42 2.24 -64.13
C LEU A 159 -39.10 3.66 -63.55
N ALA A 160 -38.30 4.58 -64.10
CA ALA A 160 -37.52 4.67 -65.34
C ALA A 160 -36.26 5.56 -65.13
N GLN A 161 -35.41 5.71 -66.17
CA GLN A 161 -34.30 6.67 -66.23
C GLN A 161 -34.60 7.86 -67.16
N LYS A 162 -33.78 8.92 -67.09
CA LYS A 162 -33.43 9.75 -68.25
C LYS A 162 -31.91 9.98 -68.31
N ARG A 163 -31.35 9.65 -69.48
CA ARG A 163 -30.40 10.42 -70.35
C ARG A 163 -29.54 11.51 -69.69
N VAL A 164 -28.29 11.72 -70.11
CA VAL A 164 -27.81 11.78 -71.52
C VAL A 164 -26.55 10.94 -71.79
N MET A 165 -26.44 10.46 -73.02
CA MET A 165 -25.30 9.78 -73.64
C MET A 165 -25.00 10.47 -74.98
N THR A 166 -23.75 10.86 -75.23
CA THR A 166 -23.13 11.32 -76.51
C THR A 166 -21.68 11.72 -76.19
N LEU A 167 -20.66 11.58 -77.03
CA LEU A 167 -20.52 11.00 -78.40
C LEU A 167 -19.04 10.56 -78.57
N GLU A 168 -18.61 10.20 -79.78
CA GLU A 168 -17.19 10.00 -80.18
C GLU A 168 -16.47 8.68 -79.74
N GLU A 169 -17.20 7.57 -79.65
CA GLU A 169 -16.69 6.30 -80.23
C GLU A 169 -17.07 6.24 -81.73
N ALA A 170 -16.62 7.23 -82.51
CA ALA A 170 -16.79 7.29 -83.95
C ALA A 170 -15.79 8.28 -84.58
N MET A 171 -15.37 7.98 -85.82
CA MET A 171 -14.47 8.78 -86.67
C MET A 171 -12.98 8.78 -86.30
N GLY A 172 -12.24 7.85 -86.93
CA GLY A 172 -10.85 8.11 -87.28
C GLY A 172 -10.75 9.07 -88.48
N ASP A 173 -9.57 9.69 -88.63
CA ASP A 173 -9.12 10.52 -89.75
C ASP A 173 -10.08 11.58 -90.32
N ILE A 174 -9.93 12.81 -89.82
CA ILE A 174 -9.64 14.00 -90.63
C ILE A 174 -8.86 15.00 -89.75
N ARG A 175 -7.77 15.59 -90.27
CA ARG A 175 -7.03 16.66 -89.60
C ARG A 175 -7.58 18.04 -90.00
N PRO A 176 -7.85 18.94 -89.06
CA PRO A 176 -7.92 20.38 -89.32
C PRO A 176 -6.77 21.13 -88.62
N LEU A 177 -5.93 21.77 -89.44
CA LEU A 177 -4.91 22.82 -89.20
C LEU A 177 -4.35 23.05 -87.77
N GLU A 178 -3.02 23.10 -87.70
CA GLU A 178 -2.26 23.53 -86.53
C GLU A 178 -2.56 24.99 -86.14
N LEU A 179 -2.89 25.21 -84.86
CA LEU A 179 -2.76 26.53 -84.22
C LEU A 179 -1.34 26.67 -83.68
N SER A 180 -0.69 27.80 -84.01
CA SER A 180 0.74 28.06 -83.74
C SER A 180 1.13 27.80 -82.27
N PRO A 181 2.28 27.12 -82.00
CA PRO A 181 2.70 26.75 -80.64
C PRO A 181 2.67 27.88 -79.61
N GLU A 182 2.99 29.11 -80.03
CA GLU A 182 3.02 30.31 -79.21
C GLU A 182 1.68 30.60 -78.50
N LEU A 183 0.55 30.38 -79.17
CA LEU A 183 -0.79 30.59 -78.60
C LEU A 183 -1.14 29.55 -77.51
N THR A 184 -0.68 28.32 -77.68
CA THR A 184 -0.81 27.25 -76.69
C THR A 184 0.13 27.50 -75.50
N MET A 185 1.34 28.00 -75.76
CA MET A 185 2.33 28.34 -74.74
C MET A 185 1.87 29.55 -73.90
N MET A 186 1.33 30.60 -74.53
CA MET A 186 0.70 31.73 -73.83
C MET A 186 -0.50 31.29 -72.99
N LYS A 187 -1.40 30.42 -73.50
CA LYS A 187 -2.52 29.89 -72.72
C LYS A 187 -2.07 29.03 -71.53
N LYS A 188 -0.93 28.35 -71.61
CA LYS A 188 -0.36 27.61 -70.48
C LYS A 188 0.28 28.55 -69.45
N ALA A 189 1.10 29.50 -69.90
CA ALA A 189 1.71 30.52 -69.04
C ALA A 189 0.65 31.34 -68.27
N LEU A 190 -0.35 31.88 -68.97
CA LEU A 190 -1.47 32.64 -68.35
C LEU A 190 -2.29 31.82 -67.35
N LYS A 191 -2.27 30.48 -67.41
CA LYS A 191 -2.97 29.61 -66.47
C LYS A 191 -2.09 29.18 -65.29
N GLU A 192 -0.77 29.19 -65.47
CA GLU A 192 0.23 28.96 -64.41
C GLU A 192 0.58 30.25 -63.63
N GLU A 193 0.36 31.43 -64.20
CA GLU A 193 0.45 32.72 -63.49
C GLU A 193 -0.79 33.07 -62.65
N THR A 194 -1.94 32.43 -62.89
CA THR A 194 -3.19 32.67 -62.14
C THR A 194 -3.52 31.60 -61.09
N ALA A 195 -2.67 30.58 -60.91
CA ALA A 195 -2.88 29.53 -59.93
C ALA A 195 -2.40 29.96 -58.52
N GLY A 196 -3.33 30.41 -57.68
CA GLY A 196 -3.05 30.73 -56.28
C GLY A 196 -2.67 29.51 -55.42
N ALA A 197 -2.06 29.78 -54.26
CA ALA A 197 -1.57 28.79 -53.31
C ALA A 197 -2.65 27.79 -52.89
N LYS A 198 -2.27 26.51 -52.76
CA LYS A 198 -3.15 25.48 -52.19
C LYS A 198 -3.33 25.74 -50.69
N VAL A 199 -4.57 25.99 -50.28
CA VAL A 199 -4.88 26.21 -48.85
C VAL A 199 -4.81 24.88 -48.09
N ILE A 200 -4.00 24.84 -47.04
CA ILE A 200 -3.89 23.66 -46.16
C ILE A 200 -5.05 23.70 -45.15
N ASP A 201 -6.04 22.83 -45.33
CA ASP A 201 -7.21 22.75 -44.44
C ASP A 201 -6.89 21.98 -43.14
N GLY A 202 -6.34 22.70 -42.17
CA GLY A 202 -6.10 22.20 -40.81
C GLY A 202 -7.37 21.79 -40.05
N LYS A 203 -8.58 22.21 -40.46
CA LYS A 203 -9.84 21.71 -39.84
C LYS A 203 -10.17 20.32 -40.35
N ALA A 204 -9.99 20.06 -41.65
CA ALA A 204 -10.18 18.73 -42.24
C ALA A 204 -9.18 17.72 -41.66
N ILE A 205 -7.89 18.09 -41.59
CA ILE A 205 -6.83 17.24 -41.06
C ILE A 205 -7.04 16.98 -39.55
N ALA A 206 -7.30 18.02 -38.75
CA ALA A 206 -7.59 17.86 -37.32
C ALA A 206 -8.81 16.95 -37.07
N LYS A 207 -9.87 17.06 -37.90
CA LYS A 207 -11.05 16.18 -37.81
C LYS A 207 -10.73 14.71 -38.14
N ALA A 208 -9.84 14.46 -39.10
CA ALA A 208 -9.39 13.11 -39.41
C ALA A 208 -8.61 12.50 -38.23
N ILE A 209 -7.66 13.25 -37.67
CA ILE A 209 -6.85 12.82 -36.51
C ILE A 209 -7.73 12.54 -35.28
N VAL A 210 -8.71 13.42 -34.99
CA VAL A 210 -9.67 13.20 -33.88
C VAL A 210 -10.56 11.97 -34.11
N SER A 211 -10.93 11.67 -35.37
CA SER A 211 -11.63 10.42 -35.70
C SER A 211 -10.74 9.18 -35.51
N ASN A 212 -9.45 9.26 -35.85
CA ASN A 212 -8.49 8.17 -35.65
C ASN A 212 -8.28 7.89 -34.16
N VAL A 213 -8.02 8.93 -33.36
CA VAL A 213 -7.91 8.85 -31.89
C VAL A 213 -9.15 8.19 -31.28
N LYS A 214 -10.36 8.53 -31.77
CA LYS A 214 -11.59 7.85 -31.34
C LYS A 214 -11.61 6.38 -31.73
N SER A 215 -11.26 6.05 -32.97
CA SER A 215 -11.23 4.66 -33.46
C SER A 215 -10.23 3.80 -32.69
N GLU A 216 -9.08 4.35 -32.33
CA GLU A 216 -8.09 3.69 -31.47
C GLU A 216 -8.61 3.46 -30.05
N ILE A 217 -9.23 4.48 -29.43
CA ILE A 217 -9.83 4.34 -28.10
C ILE A 217 -10.89 3.24 -28.11
N GLN A 218 -11.80 3.24 -29.09
CA GLN A 218 -12.84 2.21 -29.21
C GLN A 218 -12.25 0.82 -29.50
N SER A 219 -11.22 0.71 -30.34
CA SER A 219 -10.54 -0.56 -30.63
C SER A 219 -9.76 -1.11 -29.43
N PHE A 220 -9.22 -0.24 -28.57
CA PHE A 220 -8.50 -0.64 -27.37
C PHE A 220 -9.48 -0.98 -26.23
N GLN A 221 -10.58 -0.22 -26.09
CA GLN A 221 -11.69 -0.53 -25.18
C GLN A 221 -12.35 -1.89 -25.47
N ALA A 222 -12.41 -2.31 -26.73
CA ALA A 222 -12.89 -3.64 -27.11
C ALA A 222 -12.02 -4.79 -26.58
N GLN A 223 -10.75 -4.52 -26.23
CA GLN A 223 -9.81 -5.48 -25.62
C GLN A 223 -9.65 -5.24 -24.11
N HIS A 224 -9.83 -3.99 -23.66
CA HIS A 224 -9.65 -3.53 -22.29
C HIS A 224 -10.82 -2.63 -21.86
N PRO A 225 -11.96 -3.21 -21.42
CA PRO A 225 -13.20 -2.46 -21.17
C PRO A 225 -13.12 -1.36 -20.10
N THR A 226 -12.10 -1.37 -19.25
CA THR A 226 -11.82 -0.36 -18.20
C THR A 226 -10.93 0.79 -18.68
N PHE A 227 -10.40 0.75 -19.91
CA PHE A 227 -9.55 1.81 -20.45
C PHE A 227 -10.35 3.08 -20.78
N GLN A 228 -10.09 4.18 -20.10
CA GLN A 228 -10.74 5.47 -20.39
C GLN A 228 -9.74 6.64 -20.23
N PRO A 229 -9.23 7.23 -21.34
CA PRO A 229 -8.39 8.41 -21.29
C PRO A 229 -9.11 9.61 -20.67
N ARG A 230 -8.36 10.41 -19.90
CA ARG A 230 -8.86 11.54 -19.09
C ARG A 230 -7.91 12.73 -19.15
N LEU A 231 -8.47 13.92 -19.39
CA LEU A 231 -7.75 15.19 -19.47
C LEU A 231 -8.25 16.20 -18.43
N ALA A 232 -7.39 16.64 -17.53
CA ALA A 232 -7.66 17.79 -16.66
C ALA A 232 -7.32 19.10 -17.37
N ILE A 233 -8.27 20.04 -17.42
CA ILE A 233 -8.10 21.38 -17.99
C ILE A 233 -8.20 22.40 -16.86
N VAL A 234 -7.09 23.07 -16.54
CA VAL A 234 -7.01 24.10 -15.50
C VAL A 234 -7.05 25.48 -16.16
N GLN A 235 -7.98 26.34 -15.73
CA GLN A 235 -8.15 27.70 -16.25
C GLN A 235 -8.16 28.72 -15.10
N LEU A 236 -7.38 29.79 -15.22
CA LEU A 236 -7.43 30.94 -14.31
C LEU A 236 -8.12 32.13 -14.99
N GLY A 237 -9.15 32.68 -14.34
CA GLY A 237 -9.88 33.86 -14.81
C GLY A 237 -10.79 33.62 -16.03
N GLU A 238 -11.37 34.69 -16.55
CA GLU A 238 -12.51 34.64 -17.50
C GLU A 238 -12.25 35.36 -18.84
N LYS A 239 -10.98 35.52 -19.24
CA LYS A 239 -10.62 36.15 -20.54
C LYS A 239 -11.35 35.48 -21.71
N GLU A 240 -12.07 36.27 -22.49
CA GLU A 240 -12.99 35.79 -23.53
C GLU A 240 -12.29 34.88 -24.56
N ASP A 241 -11.09 35.24 -25.00
CA ASP A 241 -10.27 34.46 -25.95
C ASP A 241 -9.95 33.05 -25.42
N SER A 242 -9.64 32.93 -24.11
CA SER A 242 -9.36 31.65 -23.46
C SER A 242 -10.61 30.77 -23.41
N ASN A 243 -11.78 31.36 -23.15
CA ASN A 243 -13.05 30.63 -23.07
C ASN A 243 -13.41 29.94 -24.41
N VAL A 244 -13.07 30.54 -25.55
CA VAL A 244 -13.26 29.94 -26.89
C VAL A 244 -12.37 28.72 -27.07
N TYR A 245 -11.07 28.82 -26.74
CA TYR A 245 -10.13 27.69 -26.84
C TYR A 245 -10.48 26.54 -25.90
N VAL A 246 -10.83 26.85 -24.65
CA VAL A 246 -11.25 25.85 -23.65
C VAL A 246 -12.55 25.17 -24.08
N SER A 247 -13.52 25.90 -24.63
CA SER A 247 -14.74 25.32 -25.20
C SER A 247 -14.47 24.41 -26.40
N MET A 248 -13.51 24.77 -27.27
CA MET A 248 -13.08 23.93 -28.38
C MET A 248 -12.41 22.63 -27.89
N LYS A 249 -11.53 22.71 -26.88
CA LYS A 249 -10.88 21.54 -26.26
C LYS A 249 -11.93 20.58 -25.69
N LYS A 250 -12.85 21.04 -24.84
CA LYS A 250 -13.97 20.24 -24.29
C LYS A 250 -14.80 19.52 -25.37
N LYS A 251 -15.14 20.24 -26.45
CA LYS A 251 -15.90 19.67 -27.58
C LYS A 251 -15.09 18.56 -28.27
N THR A 252 -13.79 18.76 -28.44
CA THR A 252 -12.91 17.80 -29.11
C THR A 252 -12.69 16.55 -28.25
N CYS A 253 -12.56 16.68 -26.92
CA CYS A 253 -12.53 15.54 -26.00
C CYS A 253 -13.75 14.62 -26.20
N LYS A 254 -14.97 15.19 -26.20
CA LYS A 254 -16.21 14.43 -26.44
C LYS A 254 -16.30 13.80 -27.83
N GLN A 255 -15.64 14.39 -28.84
CA GLN A 255 -15.56 13.82 -30.18
C GLN A 255 -14.53 12.69 -30.27
N ALA A 256 -13.42 12.79 -29.54
CA ALA A 256 -12.38 11.77 -29.42
C ALA A 256 -12.76 10.58 -28.53
N GLY A 257 -13.78 10.71 -27.66
CA GLY A 257 -14.07 9.70 -26.63
C GLY A 257 -13.19 9.81 -25.38
N ILE A 258 -12.62 11.00 -25.15
CA ILE A 258 -11.78 11.34 -24.01
C ILE A 258 -12.66 12.04 -22.96
N GLU A 259 -12.63 11.54 -21.72
CA GLU A 259 -13.25 12.22 -20.58
C GLU A 259 -12.42 13.45 -20.17
N TYR A 260 -13.04 14.47 -19.59
CA TYR A 260 -12.31 15.64 -19.11
C TYR A 260 -12.89 16.20 -17.81
N THR A 261 -12.01 16.78 -17.01
CA THR A 261 -12.35 17.54 -15.79
C THR A 261 -11.93 18.98 -15.98
N GLU A 262 -12.78 19.93 -15.59
CA GLU A 262 -12.49 21.36 -15.65
C GLU A 262 -12.24 21.92 -14.25
N HIS A 263 -11.08 22.56 -14.08
CA HIS A 263 -10.70 23.27 -12.86
C HIS A 263 -10.64 24.76 -13.16
N HIS A 264 -11.81 25.40 -13.12
CA HIS A 264 -11.91 26.85 -13.19
C HIS A 264 -11.51 27.47 -11.84
N MET A 265 -10.59 28.42 -11.88
CA MET A 265 -10.01 29.07 -10.71
C MET A 265 -10.12 30.61 -10.87
N PRO A 266 -10.45 31.37 -9.82
CA PRO A 266 -10.48 32.83 -9.88
C PRO A 266 -9.16 33.43 -10.35
N GLU A 267 -9.19 34.60 -11.01
CA GLU A 267 -7.94 35.31 -11.37
C GLU A 267 -7.13 35.71 -10.12
N SER A 268 -7.77 35.87 -8.96
CA SER A 268 -7.11 36.11 -7.66
C SER A 268 -6.43 34.88 -7.04
N THR A 269 -6.45 33.71 -7.68
CA THR A 269 -5.78 32.50 -7.19
C THR A 269 -4.28 32.72 -7.03
N THR A 270 -3.72 32.23 -5.92
CA THR A 270 -2.28 32.31 -5.63
C THR A 270 -1.50 31.17 -6.29
N MET A 271 -0.19 31.37 -6.50
CA MET A 271 0.72 30.32 -6.99
C MET A 271 0.64 29.04 -6.13
N ALA A 272 0.57 29.16 -4.81
CA ALA A 272 0.50 28.02 -3.89
C ALA A 272 -0.84 27.25 -3.95
N GLU A 273 -1.91 27.89 -4.42
CA GLU A 273 -3.18 27.22 -4.69
C GLU A 273 -3.13 26.45 -6.02
N LEU A 274 -2.65 27.09 -7.08
CA LEU A 274 -2.51 26.46 -8.40
C LEU A 274 -1.55 25.25 -8.35
N LEU A 275 -0.37 25.39 -7.76
CA LEU A 275 0.60 24.29 -7.63
C LEU A 275 0.05 23.11 -6.81
N ARG A 276 -0.81 23.39 -5.81
CA ARG A 276 -1.50 22.36 -5.02
C ARG A 276 -2.55 21.63 -5.85
N THR A 277 -3.32 22.34 -6.68
CA THR A 277 -4.27 21.70 -7.62
C THR A 277 -3.55 20.86 -8.67
N ILE A 278 -2.42 21.31 -9.21
CA ILE A 278 -1.61 20.51 -10.14
C ILE A 278 -1.01 19.29 -9.44
N GLY A 279 -0.48 19.44 -8.21
CA GLY A 279 0.00 18.31 -7.42
C GLY A 279 -1.08 17.25 -7.14
N GLN A 280 -2.33 17.65 -6.91
CA GLN A 280 -3.47 16.73 -6.78
C GLN A 280 -3.76 15.98 -8.09
N LEU A 281 -3.65 16.63 -9.24
CA LEU A 281 -3.83 16.02 -10.55
C LEU A 281 -2.66 15.11 -10.97
N ASN A 282 -1.44 15.44 -10.54
CA ASN A 282 -0.28 14.56 -10.69
C ASN A 282 -0.50 13.26 -9.89
N ALA A 283 -1.00 13.35 -8.66
CA ALA A 283 -1.26 12.20 -7.79
C ALA A 283 -2.53 11.37 -8.12
N ASP A 284 -3.46 11.87 -8.96
CA ASP A 284 -4.65 11.11 -9.38
C ASP A 284 -4.28 10.07 -10.46
N PRO A 285 -4.31 8.74 -10.17
CA PRO A 285 -3.94 7.71 -11.14
C PRO A 285 -4.95 7.55 -12.27
N SER A 286 -6.12 8.19 -12.20
CA SER A 286 -7.09 8.23 -13.29
C SER A 286 -6.93 9.44 -14.22
N MET A 287 -6.13 10.45 -13.85
CA MET A 287 -5.81 11.58 -14.73
C MET A 287 -4.59 11.26 -15.59
N HIS A 288 -4.77 11.24 -16.90
CA HIS A 288 -3.73 10.86 -17.87
C HIS A 288 -3.06 12.07 -18.53
N GLY A 289 -3.81 13.16 -18.74
CA GLY A 289 -3.27 14.42 -19.22
C GLY A 289 -3.62 15.59 -18.29
N ILE A 290 -2.69 16.53 -18.14
CA ILE A 290 -2.90 17.80 -17.45
C ILE A 290 -2.56 18.93 -18.43
N LEU A 291 -3.47 19.89 -18.53
CA LEU A 291 -3.32 21.09 -19.34
C LEU A 291 -3.64 22.31 -18.49
N VAL A 292 -2.69 23.25 -18.40
CA VAL A 292 -2.94 24.58 -17.85
C VAL A 292 -3.13 25.56 -19.01
N GLN A 293 -4.26 26.27 -19.05
CA GLN A 293 -4.58 27.19 -20.13
C GLN A 293 -3.78 28.49 -20.01
N LEU A 294 -2.81 28.67 -20.90
CA LEU A 294 -2.05 29.92 -21.08
C LEU A 294 -2.86 30.94 -21.92
N PRO A 295 -2.60 32.27 -21.80
CA PRO A 295 -1.66 32.90 -20.87
C PRO A 295 -2.26 33.08 -19.47
N LEU A 296 -1.42 32.87 -18.45
CA LEU A 296 -1.80 33.03 -17.05
C LEU A 296 -1.82 34.51 -16.60
N PRO A 297 -2.44 34.84 -15.45
CA PRO A 297 -2.36 36.16 -14.83
C PRO A 297 -0.92 36.57 -14.49
N ALA A 298 -0.62 37.88 -14.51
CA ALA A 298 0.76 38.39 -14.44
C ALA A 298 1.50 38.13 -13.11
N HIS A 299 0.79 37.77 -12.03
CA HIS A 299 1.38 37.36 -10.75
C HIS A 299 1.71 35.85 -10.66
N ILE A 300 1.43 35.08 -11.72
CA ILE A 300 1.69 33.65 -11.82
C ILE A 300 2.80 33.41 -12.86
N ASP A 301 3.98 32.98 -12.41
CA ASP A 301 5.05 32.54 -13.31
C ASP A 301 4.66 31.22 -14.00
N ALA A 302 4.34 31.32 -15.30
CA ALA A 302 3.96 30.18 -16.12
C ALA A 302 5.04 29.09 -16.20
N LYS A 303 6.34 29.42 -16.01
CA LYS A 303 7.43 28.42 -16.05
C LYS A 303 7.40 27.54 -14.80
N VAL A 304 7.22 28.14 -13.62
CA VAL A 304 7.05 27.39 -12.37
C VAL A 304 5.82 26.49 -12.42
N VAL A 305 4.78 26.92 -13.15
CA VAL A 305 3.56 26.13 -13.36
C VAL A 305 3.78 24.97 -14.35
N THR A 306 4.43 25.16 -15.50
CA THR A 306 4.69 24.05 -16.44
C THR A 306 5.66 23.02 -15.87
N GLU A 307 6.69 23.45 -15.14
CA GLU A 307 7.64 22.56 -14.43
C GLU A 307 7.03 21.88 -13.18
N SER A 308 5.75 22.15 -12.85
CA SER A 308 5.03 21.46 -11.77
C SER A 308 4.10 20.35 -12.26
N ILE A 309 3.86 20.24 -13.57
CA ILE A 309 3.12 19.14 -14.19
C ILE A 309 4.08 17.96 -14.34
N ASP A 310 3.66 16.75 -13.98
CA ASP A 310 4.49 15.56 -14.19
C ASP A 310 4.85 15.40 -15.69
N PRO A 311 6.14 15.17 -16.06
CA PRO A 311 6.56 14.90 -17.44
C PRO A 311 5.74 13.84 -18.19
N ILE A 312 5.19 12.83 -17.50
CA ILE A 312 4.34 11.79 -18.11
C ILE A 312 2.86 12.19 -18.22
N LYS A 313 2.45 13.33 -17.65
CA LYS A 313 1.10 13.92 -17.78
C LYS A 313 1.07 15.27 -18.54
N ASP A 314 2.24 15.84 -18.84
CA ASP A 314 2.45 17.03 -19.68
C ASP A 314 2.09 16.79 -21.15
N VAL A 315 0.79 16.71 -21.43
CA VAL A 315 0.27 16.41 -22.78
C VAL A 315 0.37 17.57 -23.76
N ASP A 316 0.59 18.82 -23.30
CA ASP A 316 0.91 19.96 -24.18
C ASP A 316 2.42 20.05 -24.51
N GLY A 317 3.27 19.32 -23.75
CA GLY A 317 4.68 19.02 -24.03
C GLY A 317 5.69 20.07 -23.56
N PHE A 318 5.32 20.98 -22.67
CA PHE A 318 6.14 22.16 -22.31
C PHE A 318 7.13 21.92 -21.16
N HIS A 319 7.06 20.79 -20.44
CA HIS A 319 7.98 20.47 -19.36
C HIS A 319 9.41 20.30 -19.91
N THR A 320 10.43 20.81 -19.21
CA THR A 320 11.83 20.85 -19.67
C THR A 320 12.38 19.48 -20.07
N THR A 321 11.93 18.40 -19.42
CA THR A 321 12.18 17.00 -19.83
C THR A 321 11.79 16.72 -21.28
N ASN A 322 10.58 17.12 -21.70
CA ASN A 322 10.09 16.91 -23.07
C ASN A 322 10.86 17.79 -24.06
N ILE A 323 11.00 19.09 -23.78
CA ILE A 323 11.77 20.02 -24.63
C ILE A 323 13.24 19.59 -24.78
N GLY A 324 13.89 19.17 -23.69
CA GLY A 324 15.29 18.73 -23.70
C GLY A 324 15.51 17.42 -24.46
N ARG A 325 14.60 16.44 -24.34
CA ARG A 325 14.65 15.20 -25.14
C ARG A 325 14.34 15.44 -26.63
N LEU A 326 13.54 16.46 -26.95
CA LEU A 326 13.29 16.89 -28.34
C LEU A 326 14.52 17.58 -28.96
N ALA A 327 15.23 18.41 -28.20
CA ALA A 327 16.40 19.15 -28.67
C ALA A 327 17.62 18.25 -28.98
N LYS A 328 17.72 17.08 -28.33
CA LYS A 328 18.80 16.10 -28.52
C LYS A 328 18.41 15.04 -29.55
N LEU A 329 19.08 15.05 -30.71
CA LEU A 329 18.79 14.18 -31.87
C LEU A 329 18.62 12.69 -31.52
N GLY A 330 19.54 12.14 -30.70
CA GLY A 330 19.54 10.73 -30.28
C GLY A 330 18.57 10.38 -29.15
N THR A 331 17.59 11.24 -28.84
CA THR A 331 16.50 10.94 -27.89
C THR A 331 15.14 11.33 -28.47
N THR A 332 14.08 10.76 -27.93
CA THR A 332 12.69 11.08 -28.28
C THR A 332 11.98 11.57 -27.02
N PRO A 333 11.22 12.68 -27.09
CA PRO A 333 10.45 13.17 -25.95
C PRO A 333 9.27 12.23 -25.64
N ASP A 334 8.74 12.28 -24.42
CA ASP A 334 7.53 11.53 -24.10
C ASP A 334 6.34 12.17 -24.86
N PHE A 335 6.25 13.50 -24.85
CA PHE A 335 5.29 14.25 -25.68
C PHE A 335 6.01 15.29 -26.55
N VAL A 336 5.62 15.35 -27.83
CA VAL A 336 6.00 16.44 -28.72
C VAL A 336 4.99 17.58 -28.52
N PRO A 337 5.43 18.86 -28.37
CA PRO A 337 4.50 19.92 -28.03
C PRO A 337 3.44 20.15 -29.10
N CYS A 338 2.18 20.33 -28.70
CA CYS A 338 1.03 20.12 -29.59
C CYS A 338 1.01 21.04 -30.82
N THR A 339 1.36 22.31 -30.67
CA THR A 339 1.40 23.27 -31.80
C THR A 339 2.53 22.92 -32.79
N PRO A 340 3.80 22.78 -32.38
CA PRO A 340 4.89 22.23 -33.21
C PRO A 340 4.58 20.89 -33.89
N LYS A 341 3.94 19.95 -33.19
CA LYS A 341 3.51 18.65 -33.74
C LYS A 341 2.51 18.86 -34.89
N GLY A 342 1.53 19.73 -34.68
CA GLY A 342 0.53 20.10 -35.68
C GLY A 342 1.12 20.83 -36.89
N VAL A 343 2.13 21.69 -36.69
CA VAL A 343 2.89 22.34 -37.78
C VAL A 343 3.59 21.29 -38.66
N LEU A 344 4.27 20.31 -38.06
CA LEU A 344 4.96 19.25 -38.79
C LEU A 344 3.99 18.41 -39.63
N GLU A 345 2.82 18.10 -39.09
CA GLU A 345 1.79 17.31 -39.78
C GLU A 345 1.09 18.10 -40.90
N LEU A 346 0.89 19.41 -40.72
CA LEU A 346 0.43 20.30 -41.80
C LEU A 346 1.42 20.33 -42.97
N ILE A 347 2.73 20.35 -42.71
CA ILE A 347 3.77 20.29 -43.75
C ILE A 347 3.72 18.93 -44.46
N ARG A 348 3.66 17.82 -43.72
CA ARG A 348 3.53 16.47 -44.32
C ARG A 348 2.31 16.33 -45.23
N SER A 349 1.19 16.95 -44.85
CA SER A 349 -0.06 16.90 -45.63
C SER A 349 0.04 17.51 -47.04
N THR A 350 1.09 18.30 -47.34
CA THR A 350 1.32 18.83 -48.69
C THR A 350 1.99 17.83 -49.63
N GLY A 351 2.46 16.68 -49.12
CA GLY A 351 3.20 15.68 -49.90
C GLY A 351 4.61 16.09 -50.31
N VAL A 352 5.19 17.11 -49.66
CA VAL A 352 6.56 17.59 -49.94
C VAL A 352 7.51 17.04 -48.88
N GLU A 353 8.60 16.41 -49.30
CA GLU A 353 9.65 15.92 -48.41
C GLU A 353 10.35 17.07 -47.69
N ILE A 354 10.60 16.90 -46.39
CA ILE A 354 11.22 17.88 -45.50
C ILE A 354 12.76 17.77 -45.54
N GLU A 355 13.27 16.57 -45.82
CA GLU A 355 14.70 16.27 -45.88
C GLU A 355 15.42 17.11 -46.95
N GLY A 356 16.59 17.65 -46.60
CA GLY A 356 17.40 18.50 -47.46
C GLY A 356 16.80 19.88 -47.78
N LYS A 357 15.60 20.22 -47.31
CA LYS A 357 14.97 21.53 -47.54
C LYS A 357 15.56 22.63 -46.67
N ASN A 358 15.51 23.86 -47.16
CA ASN A 358 15.81 25.05 -46.37
C ASN A 358 14.55 25.47 -45.61
N ALA A 359 14.54 25.27 -44.30
CA ALA A 359 13.45 25.69 -43.44
C ALA A 359 13.80 27.00 -42.72
N VAL A 360 12.84 27.92 -42.63
CA VAL A 360 12.96 29.15 -41.83
C VAL A 360 11.84 29.18 -40.82
N VAL A 361 12.20 29.35 -39.55
CA VAL A 361 11.23 29.50 -38.44
C VAL A 361 11.36 30.92 -37.92
N VAL A 362 10.32 31.74 -38.07
CA VAL A 362 10.29 33.13 -37.58
C VAL A 362 9.50 33.17 -36.28
N GLY A 363 10.20 33.46 -35.18
CA GLY A 363 9.69 33.34 -33.82
C GLY A 363 10.51 32.34 -33.03
N ARG A 364 10.90 32.70 -31.81
CA ARG A 364 11.84 31.93 -30.96
C ARG A 364 11.29 31.60 -29.57
N SER A 365 9.98 31.46 -29.46
CA SER A 365 9.32 31.11 -28.21
C SER A 365 9.65 29.69 -27.76
N ASP A 366 9.73 29.49 -26.44
CA ASP A 366 9.89 28.16 -25.81
C ASP A 366 8.72 27.21 -26.18
N VAL A 367 7.55 27.78 -26.50
CA VAL A 367 6.26 27.10 -26.75
C VAL A 367 6.11 26.61 -28.20
N VAL A 368 6.62 27.36 -29.18
CA VAL A 368 6.41 27.07 -30.62
C VAL A 368 7.71 27.15 -31.41
N GLY A 369 8.39 28.30 -31.37
CA GLY A 369 9.50 28.58 -32.28
C GLY A 369 10.68 27.61 -32.16
N ALA A 370 11.24 27.50 -30.95
CA ALA A 370 12.39 26.62 -30.71
C ALA A 370 12.03 25.12 -30.88
N PRO A 371 10.89 24.61 -30.35
CA PRO A 371 10.46 23.23 -30.62
C PRO A 371 10.23 22.91 -32.10
N THR A 372 9.64 23.83 -32.90
CA THR A 372 9.48 23.62 -34.34
C THR A 372 10.83 23.58 -35.06
N PHE A 373 11.78 24.42 -34.67
CA PHE A 373 13.16 24.34 -35.17
C PHE A 373 13.77 22.95 -34.90
N HIS A 374 13.62 22.41 -33.69
CA HIS A 374 14.12 21.08 -33.35
C HIS A 374 13.43 19.95 -34.14
N LEU A 375 12.11 20.02 -34.36
CA LEU A 375 11.38 19.02 -35.17
C LEU A 375 11.82 19.00 -36.64
N LEU A 376 11.98 20.17 -37.26
CA LEU A 376 12.41 20.28 -38.65
C LEU A 376 13.88 19.84 -38.81
N ASN A 377 14.74 20.22 -37.86
CA ASN A 377 16.14 19.78 -37.84
C ASN A 377 16.27 18.26 -37.62
N LYS A 378 15.41 17.66 -36.79
CA LYS A 378 15.31 16.20 -36.61
C LYS A 378 14.63 15.49 -37.80
N SER A 379 14.06 16.25 -38.74
CA SER A 379 13.51 15.78 -40.03
C SER A 379 14.48 16.07 -41.19
N ASN A 380 15.77 16.20 -40.89
CA ASN A 380 16.87 16.44 -41.84
C ASN A 380 16.74 17.69 -42.74
N ALA A 381 15.96 18.70 -42.31
CA ALA A 381 15.95 20.02 -42.94
C ALA A 381 17.12 20.90 -42.45
N THR A 382 17.64 21.77 -43.31
CA THR A 382 18.56 22.85 -42.92
C THR A 382 17.73 24.00 -42.37
N VAL A 383 17.68 24.18 -41.04
CA VAL A 383 16.77 25.13 -40.39
C VAL A 383 17.48 26.41 -39.94
N THR A 384 16.93 27.58 -40.30
CA THR A 384 17.34 28.89 -39.77
C THR A 384 16.27 29.43 -38.83
N LEU A 385 16.61 29.59 -37.54
CA LEU A 385 15.75 30.23 -36.54
C LEU A 385 15.94 31.76 -36.57
N CYS A 386 14.84 32.48 -36.80
CA CYS A 386 14.77 33.94 -36.92
C CYS A 386 13.82 34.55 -35.88
N HIS A 387 13.89 35.87 -35.68
CA HIS A 387 13.01 36.62 -34.81
C HIS A 387 12.93 38.11 -35.23
N ASP A 388 12.13 38.90 -34.51
CA ASP A 388 11.95 40.36 -34.66
C ASP A 388 13.24 41.16 -34.98
N LYS A 389 14.32 40.84 -34.26
CA LYS A 389 15.64 41.50 -34.31
C LYS A 389 16.65 40.80 -35.21
N THR A 390 16.23 39.86 -36.06
CA THR A 390 17.11 39.21 -37.05
C THR A 390 17.40 40.19 -38.20
N GLN A 391 18.67 40.54 -38.39
CA GLN A 391 19.10 41.35 -39.53
C GLN A 391 18.78 40.63 -40.85
N ASN A 392 18.35 41.42 -41.85
CA ASN A 392 17.97 40.97 -43.18
C ASN A 392 16.91 39.84 -43.17
N LEU A 393 15.92 39.91 -42.27
CA LEU A 393 14.85 38.91 -42.12
C LEU A 393 14.19 38.55 -43.47
N ALA A 394 13.88 39.54 -44.31
CA ALA A 394 13.30 39.34 -45.64
C ALA A 394 14.19 38.48 -46.56
N GLU A 395 15.52 38.67 -46.56
CA GLU A 395 16.45 37.85 -47.34
C GLU A 395 16.48 36.39 -46.84
N LYS A 396 16.40 36.18 -45.51
CA LYS A 396 16.33 34.84 -44.92
C LYS A 396 15.04 34.13 -45.31
N VAL A 397 13.90 34.80 -45.13
CA VAL A 397 12.57 34.29 -45.54
C VAL A 397 12.55 33.91 -47.04
N LYS A 398 13.23 34.68 -47.90
CA LYS A 398 13.31 34.43 -49.34
C LYS A 398 14.10 33.19 -49.76
N THR A 399 14.86 32.58 -48.84
CA THR A 399 15.53 31.28 -49.08
C THR A 399 14.65 30.07 -48.76
N ALA A 400 13.58 30.26 -47.98
CA ALA A 400 12.78 29.19 -47.39
C ALA A 400 12.03 28.34 -48.44
N ASP A 401 12.29 27.04 -48.46
CA ASP A 401 11.40 26.03 -49.05
C ASP A 401 10.18 25.81 -48.14
N ILE A 402 10.41 25.84 -46.82
CA ILE A 402 9.42 25.69 -45.75
C ILE A 402 9.56 26.90 -44.81
N LEU A 403 8.51 27.70 -44.68
CA LEU A 403 8.44 28.84 -43.77
C LEU A 403 7.40 28.56 -42.67
N VAL A 404 7.81 28.68 -41.41
CA VAL A 404 6.90 28.69 -40.26
C VAL A 404 6.98 30.05 -39.59
N VAL A 405 5.83 30.68 -39.33
CA VAL A 405 5.75 32.01 -38.71
C VAL A 405 4.92 31.94 -37.43
N ALA A 406 5.58 32.26 -36.32
CA ALA A 406 5.06 32.25 -34.95
C ALA A 406 5.69 33.43 -34.16
N ALA A 407 5.61 34.62 -34.74
CA ALA A 407 6.19 35.86 -34.24
C ALA A 407 5.28 36.62 -33.27
N GLY A 408 3.94 36.46 -33.38
CA GLY A 408 2.97 37.21 -32.58
C GLY A 408 2.83 38.67 -33.00
N HIS A 409 2.90 38.93 -34.31
CA HIS A 409 2.88 40.27 -34.91
C HIS A 409 2.10 40.23 -36.23
N ALA A 410 0.90 40.83 -36.22
CA ALA A 410 -0.03 40.87 -37.35
C ALA A 410 0.66 41.28 -38.66
N GLU A 411 0.57 40.40 -39.68
CA GLU A 411 1.01 40.66 -41.05
C GLU A 411 2.47 41.14 -41.19
N LEU A 412 3.35 40.73 -40.25
CA LEU A 412 4.79 41.00 -40.22
C LEU A 412 5.52 40.51 -41.49
N ILE A 413 5.16 39.31 -41.98
CA ILE A 413 5.78 38.72 -43.16
C ILE A 413 4.95 39.05 -44.41
N LYS A 414 5.59 39.71 -45.39
CA LYS A 414 4.97 40.14 -46.65
C LYS A 414 5.13 39.08 -47.74
N GLY A 415 4.14 38.96 -48.62
CA GLY A 415 4.14 37.96 -49.71
C GLY A 415 5.34 38.07 -50.66
N GLU A 416 5.83 39.29 -50.89
CA GLU A 416 7.04 39.59 -51.68
C GLU A 416 8.36 39.03 -51.10
N TRP A 417 8.39 38.66 -49.82
CA TRP A 417 9.56 38.05 -49.18
C TRP A 417 9.61 36.54 -49.38
N LEU A 418 8.51 35.93 -49.84
CA LEU A 418 8.40 34.47 -49.98
C LEU A 418 9.15 33.96 -51.21
N LYS A 419 9.72 32.77 -51.10
CA LYS A 419 10.18 31.99 -52.25
C LYS A 419 8.97 31.48 -53.04
N LYS A 420 8.93 31.65 -54.36
CA LYS A 420 7.83 31.15 -55.20
C LYS A 420 7.69 29.63 -55.02
N GLY A 421 6.50 29.17 -54.65
CA GLY A 421 6.20 27.76 -54.41
C GLY A 421 6.46 27.26 -52.98
N ALA A 422 6.92 28.10 -52.05
CA ALA A 422 7.18 27.70 -50.66
C ALA A 422 5.93 27.18 -49.92
N ILE A 423 6.15 26.36 -48.89
CA ILE A 423 5.12 26.01 -47.90
C ILE A 423 5.15 27.07 -46.80
N VAL A 424 4.01 27.70 -46.53
CA VAL A 424 3.87 28.75 -45.51
C VAL A 424 2.90 28.29 -44.43
N ILE A 425 3.45 28.01 -43.25
CA ILE A 425 2.67 27.70 -42.03
C ILE A 425 2.64 28.94 -41.14
N ASP A 426 1.58 29.73 -41.31
CA ASP A 426 1.24 30.80 -40.38
C ASP A 426 0.57 30.21 -39.12
N VAL A 427 1.22 30.38 -37.99
CA VAL A 427 0.80 29.96 -36.64
C VAL A 427 0.21 31.14 -35.86
N GLY A 428 0.54 32.37 -36.25
CA GLY A 428 0.10 33.58 -35.58
C GLY A 428 -1.41 33.75 -35.61
N ILE A 429 -1.97 34.32 -34.54
CA ILE A 429 -3.38 34.72 -34.48
C ILE A 429 -3.42 36.06 -33.74
N ASN A 430 -3.73 37.12 -34.48
CA ASN A 430 -3.70 38.50 -34.02
C ASN A 430 -5.07 39.15 -34.21
N ALA A 431 -5.51 39.91 -33.20
CA ALA A 431 -6.76 40.67 -33.23
C ALA A 431 -6.54 42.06 -33.88
N GLN A 432 -6.97 42.22 -35.13
CA GLN A 432 -6.90 43.50 -35.86
C GLN A 432 -8.30 44.16 -35.86
N ARG A 433 -8.38 45.45 -35.51
CA ARG A 433 -9.67 46.16 -35.42
C ARG A 433 -10.31 46.31 -36.80
N ASP A 434 -11.51 45.74 -36.97
CA ASP A 434 -12.26 45.72 -38.23
C ASP A 434 -13.74 46.00 -37.96
N LEU A 435 -14.14 47.24 -38.23
CA LEU A 435 -15.52 47.72 -38.01
C LEU A 435 -16.54 47.10 -39.00
N SER A 436 -16.10 46.32 -40.01
CA SER A 436 -16.99 45.54 -40.88
C SER A 436 -17.45 44.22 -40.25
N LYS A 437 -16.83 43.78 -39.14
CA LYS A 437 -17.22 42.55 -38.43
C LYS A 437 -18.15 42.89 -37.27
N LYS A 438 -19.13 42.01 -37.00
CA LYS A 438 -20.01 42.11 -35.83
C LYS A 438 -19.27 42.11 -34.48
N SER A 439 -18.04 41.58 -34.46
CA SER A 439 -17.09 41.59 -33.34
C SER A 439 -16.26 42.88 -33.21
N GLY A 440 -16.33 43.81 -34.17
CA GLY A 440 -15.43 44.97 -34.27
C GLY A 440 -13.95 44.61 -34.54
N VAL A 441 -13.65 43.33 -34.74
CA VAL A 441 -12.31 42.74 -34.83
C VAL A 441 -12.31 41.62 -35.87
N ARG A 442 -11.27 41.59 -36.70
CA ARG A 442 -10.90 40.50 -37.61
C ARG A 442 -9.66 39.80 -37.05
N LEU A 443 -9.65 38.47 -37.10
CA LEU A 443 -8.44 37.69 -36.84
C LEU A 443 -7.59 37.63 -38.12
N VAL A 444 -6.30 37.93 -37.98
CA VAL A 444 -5.26 37.82 -39.04
C VAL A 444 -4.04 37.09 -38.48
N GLY A 445 -3.22 36.53 -39.36
CA GLY A 445 -2.00 35.82 -38.95
C GLY A 445 -0.77 36.72 -38.84
N ASP A 446 0.40 36.11 -38.70
CA ASP A 446 1.68 36.82 -38.77
C ASP A 446 2.15 37.04 -40.23
N VAL A 447 1.51 36.38 -41.19
CA VAL A 447 1.73 36.53 -42.63
C VAL A 447 0.60 37.36 -43.24
N GLU A 448 0.96 38.26 -44.15
CA GLU A 448 0.01 39.02 -44.98
C GLU A 448 -0.66 38.10 -46.01
N TYR A 449 -1.65 37.33 -45.56
CA TYR A 449 -2.29 36.25 -46.31
C TYR A 449 -2.73 36.67 -47.73
N ALA A 450 -3.25 37.90 -47.87
CA ALA A 450 -3.76 38.43 -49.13
C ALA A 450 -2.69 38.55 -50.24
N THR A 451 -1.42 38.80 -49.90
CA THR A 451 -0.31 38.81 -50.87
C THR A 451 0.40 37.46 -50.91
N ALA A 452 0.57 36.82 -49.74
CA ALA A 452 1.25 35.53 -49.61
C ALA A 452 0.59 34.38 -50.41
N GLN A 453 -0.75 34.36 -50.49
CA GLN A 453 -1.50 33.37 -51.26
C GLN A 453 -1.21 33.38 -52.78
N HIS A 454 -0.54 34.41 -53.31
CA HIS A 454 -0.17 34.50 -54.73
C HIS A 454 1.29 34.11 -55.00
N VAL A 455 2.08 33.78 -53.96
CA VAL A 455 3.51 33.44 -54.07
C VAL A 455 3.81 32.06 -53.48
N ALA A 456 3.16 31.68 -52.38
CA ALA A 456 3.29 30.36 -51.78
C ALA A 456 2.76 29.24 -52.68
N GLY A 457 3.33 28.04 -52.57
CA GLY A 457 2.77 26.82 -53.18
C GLY A 457 1.65 26.23 -52.30
N HIS A 458 1.84 26.29 -50.98
CA HIS A 458 0.85 25.88 -49.98
C HIS A 458 0.83 26.90 -48.83
N ILE A 459 -0.36 27.21 -48.29
CA ILE A 459 -0.51 28.18 -47.18
C ILE A 459 -1.60 27.78 -46.18
N THR A 460 -1.36 27.94 -44.87
CA THR A 460 -2.41 27.77 -43.85
C THR A 460 -3.36 28.96 -43.80
N ALA A 461 -4.66 28.71 -43.65
CA ALA A 461 -5.64 29.78 -43.41
C ALA A 461 -5.62 30.25 -41.95
N VAL A 462 -5.72 31.56 -41.71
CA VAL A 462 -5.92 32.12 -40.37
C VAL A 462 -7.26 32.88 -40.32
N PRO A 463 -8.21 32.54 -39.42
CA PRO A 463 -8.20 31.40 -38.48
C PRO A 463 -8.68 30.07 -39.13
N GLY A 464 -7.87 29.02 -39.01
CA GLY A 464 -8.31 27.66 -39.36
C GLY A 464 -7.24 26.60 -39.62
N GLY A 465 -5.99 26.98 -39.81
CA GLY A 465 -4.87 26.05 -40.00
C GLY A 465 -4.40 25.43 -38.69
N VAL A 466 -3.49 26.12 -37.99
CA VAL A 466 -2.71 25.49 -36.90
C VAL A 466 -3.52 25.30 -35.60
N GLY A 467 -4.38 26.26 -35.22
CA GLY A 467 -5.16 26.19 -33.98
C GLY A 467 -5.99 24.89 -33.80
N PRO A 468 -6.76 24.44 -34.81
CA PRO A 468 -7.42 23.14 -34.79
C PRO A 468 -6.47 21.95 -34.65
N MET A 469 -5.30 22.00 -35.30
CA MET A 469 -4.28 20.96 -35.20
C MET A 469 -3.72 20.86 -33.78
N THR A 470 -3.42 21.99 -33.11
CA THR A 470 -2.99 21.99 -31.70
C THR A 470 -3.97 21.21 -30.81
N VAL A 471 -5.29 21.39 -31.00
CA VAL A 471 -6.30 20.69 -30.20
C VAL A 471 -6.39 19.20 -30.56
N ALA A 472 -6.21 18.81 -31.83
CA ALA A 472 -6.14 17.40 -32.23
C ALA A 472 -4.90 16.69 -31.67
N MET A 473 -3.73 17.33 -31.74
CA MET A 473 -2.46 16.83 -31.20
C MET A 473 -2.50 16.68 -29.68
N LEU A 474 -3.28 17.51 -28.97
CA LEU A 474 -3.54 17.37 -27.54
C LEU A 474 -4.37 16.11 -27.22
N MET A 475 -5.37 15.77 -28.05
CA MET A 475 -6.14 14.53 -27.87
C MET A 475 -5.26 13.30 -28.11
N GLU A 476 -4.42 13.35 -29.13
CA GLU A 476 -3.48 12.28 -29.49
C GLU A 476 -2.39 12.09 -28.41
N ASN A 477 -1.81 13.18 -27.88
CA ASN A 477 -0.89 13.12 -26.74
C ASN A 477 -1.59 12.58 -25.47
N THR A 478 -2.87 12.92 -25.25
CA THR A 478 -3.67 12.38 -24.12
C THR A 478 -3.94 10.88 -24.27
N LEU A 479 -4.27 10.41 -25.48
CA LEU A 479 -4.39 8.98 -25.77
C LEU A 479 -3.06 8.27 -25.57
N LEU A 480 -1.96 8.82 -26.09
CA LEU A 480 -0.62 8.26 -25.92
C LEU A 480 -0.21 8.17 -24.45
N SER A 481 -0.56 9.18 -23.64
CA SER A 481 -0.35 9.14 -22.19
C SER A 481 -1.17 8.02 -21.53
N ALA A 482 -2.48 7.98 -21.78
CA ALA A 482 -3.35 6.96 -21.22
C ALA A 482 -2.93 5.54 -21.62
N ARG A 483 -2.56 5.35 -22.89
CA ARG A 483 -2.00 4.11 -23.43
C ARG A 483 -0.73 3.70 -22.67
N ARG A 484 0.26 4.59 -22.52
CA ARG A 484 1.47 4.29 -21.76
C ARG A 484 1.22 4.04 -20.27
N PHE A 485 0.28 4.76 -19.65
CA PHE A 485 -0.09 4.56 -18.25
C PHE A 485 -0.75 3.19 -18.05
N TRP A 486 -1.62 2.77 -18.97
CA TRP A 486 -2.19 1.42 -19.02
C TRP A 486 -1.12 0.35 -19.29
N GLU A 487 -0.27 0.55 -20.30
CA GLU A 487 0.80 -0.39 -20.68
C GLU A 487 1.85 -0.55 -19.58
N SER A 488 2.22 0.51 -18.88
CA SER A 488 3.10 0.43 -17.70
C SER A 488 2.40 -0.17 -16.48
N SER A 489 1.12 0.15 -16.24
CA SER A 489 0.32 -0.51 -15.19
C SER A 489 0.14 -2.00 -15.43
N GLN A 490 -0.03 -2.43 -16.70
CA GLN A 490 -0.10 -3.84 -17.06
C GLN A 490 1.30 -4.48 -17.01
N ALA A 491 2.34 -3.85 -17.55
CA ALA A 491 3.70 -4.39 -17.48
C ALA A 491 4.21 -4.54 -16.05
N ALA A 492 3.82 -3.65 -15.14
CA ALA A 492 4.16 -3.73 -13.72
C ALA A 492 3.35 -4.78 -12.93
N VAL A 493 2.35 -5.44 -13.52
CA VAL A 493 1.59 -6.55 -12.88
C VAL A 493 1.57 -7.84 -13.72
N MET A 494 2.05 -7.79 -14.98
CA MET A 494 2.22 -8.94 -15.89
C MET A 494 3.68 -9.26 -16.19
N GLY A 495 4.58 -8.27 -16.11
CA GLY A 495 6.03 -8.41 -16.22
C GLY A 495 6.75 -8.31 -14.87
N SER A 496 6.00 -8.28 -13.76
CA SER A 496 6.44 -8.22 -12.36
C SER A 496 7.10 -9.52 -11.89
N LYS A 497 8.23 -9.86 -12.52
CA LYS A 497 9.13 -10.91 -12.06
C LYS A 497 10.02 -10.35 -10.95
N ILE A 498 9.61 -10.62 -9.71
CA ILE A 498 10.39 -10.33 -8.50
C ILE A 498 11.80 -10.90 -8.68
N GLN A 499 12.83 -10.06 -8.64
CA GLN A 499 14.22 -10.50 -8.90
C GLN A 499 14.79 -11.15 -7.63
N PRO A 500 15.10 -12.45 -7.58
CA PRO A 500 15.48 -13.09 -6.32
C PRO A 500 16.83 -12.59 -5.81
N LEU A 501 16.94 -12.35 -4.49
CA LEU A 501 18.24 -12.19 -3.85
C LEU A 501 18.88 -13.58 -3.68
N PRO A 502 20.16 -13.77 -4.03
CA PRO A 502 20.86 -15.04 -3.81
C PRO A 502 21.11 -15.29 -2.32
N LEU A 503 21.19 -16.57 -1.94
CA LEU A 503 21.55 -17.02 -0.58
C LEU A 503 22.96 -17.64 -0.55
N ASP A 504 23.74 -17.25 0.45
CA ASP A 504 25.02 -17.87 0.82
C ASP A 504 24.78 -18.95 1.89
N LEU A 505 24.43 -20.16 1.45
CA LEU A 505 24.05 -21.27 2.32
C LEU A 505 25.26 -21.91 3.02
N LYS A 506 25.34 -21.74 4.34
CA LYS A 506 26.43 -22.28 5.20
C LYS A 506 25.99 -23.50 5.99
N THR A 507 26.95 -24.44 6.16
CA THR A 507 26.84 -25.64 6.98
C THR A 507 28.02 -25.71 7.97
N PRO A 508 27.80 -25.81 9.30
CA PRO A 508 26.50 -25.77 9.98
C PRO A 508 25.76 -24.44 9.74
N VAL A 509 24.43 -24.48 9.86
CA VAL A 509 23.58 -23.29 9.73
C VAL A 509 23.92 -22.31 10.88
N PRO A 510 24.20 -21.02 10.60
CA PRO A 510 24.47 -20.02 11.63
C PRO A 510 23.25 -19.70 12.52
N SER A 511 23.39 -18.78 13.47
CA SER A 511 22.22 -18.28 14.23
C SER A 511 21.26 -17.51 13.31
N ASP A 512 19.98 -17.41 13.71
CA ASP A 512 18.98 -16.70 12.92
C ASP A 512 19.39 -15.23 12.67
N ILE A 513 19.96 -14.56 13.68
CA ILE A 513 20.42 -13.17 13.57
C ILE A 513 21.70 -13.03 12.72
N ASP A 514 22.62 -13.99 12.75
CA ASP A 514 23.79 -13.98 11.85
C ASP A 514 23.37 -14.07 10.38
N ILE A 515 22.37 -14.92 10.07
CA ILE A 515 21.82 -15.05 8.73
C ILE A 515 21.15 -13.72 8.32
N ALA A 516 20.29 -13.16 9.17
CA ALA A 516 19.60 -11.88 8.92
C ALA A 516 20.58 -10.70 8.70
N LEU A 517 21.66 -10.61 9.47
CA LEU A 517 22.67 -9.56 9.37
C LEU A 517 23.67 -9.78 8.22
N SER A 518 23.77 -11.00 7.69
CA SER A 518 24.61 -11.31 6.53
C SER A 518 23.97 -10.92 5.19
N GLN A 519 22.63 -10.94 5.10
CA GLN A 519 21.90 -10.58 3.88
C GLN A 519 21.65 -9.07 3.80
N THR A 520 21.82 -8.49 2.61
CA THR A 520 21.41 -7.09 2.35
C THR A 520 20.02 -7.07 1.70
N PRO A 521 18.99 -6.49 2.35
CA PRO A 521 17.66 -6.40 1.74
C PRO A 521 17.68 -5.46 0.52
N LYS A 522 16.79 -5.71 -0.46
CA LYS A 522 16.44 -4.72 -1.49
C LYS A 522 15.94 -3.45 -0.83
N VAL A 523 16.21 -2.29 -1.42
CA VAL A 523 15.49 -1.06 -1.05
C VAL A 523 14.00 -1.29 -1.30
N ILE A 524 13.14 -1.04 -0.32
CA ILE A 524 11.73 -1.49 -0.36
C ILE A 524 10.93 -0.87 -1.51
N LYS A 525 11.36 0.31 -2.01
CA LYS A 525 10.84 0.91 -3.23
C LYS A 525 10.98 -0.04 -4.45
N GLN A 526 12.12 -0.71 -4.60
CA GLN A 526 12.33 -1.70 -5.65
C GLN A 526 11.35 -2.88 -5.50
N VAL A 527 11.09 -3.34 -4.27
CA VAL A 527 10.10 -4.40 -4.02
C VAL A 527 8.70 -3.92 -4.40
N ALA A 528 8.34 -2.68 -4.07
CA ALA A 528 7.05 -2.08 -4.41
C ALA A 528 6.86 -1.93 -5.94
N GLU A 529 7.90 -1.51 -6.66
CA GLU A 529 7.93 -1.44 -8.12
C GLU A 529 7.87 -2.84 -8.76
N GLU A 530 8.60 -3.83 -8.22
CA GLU A 530 8.59 -5.24 -8.67
C GLU A 530 7.24 -5.96 -8.46
N ILE A 531 6.33 -5.42 -7.63
CA ILE A 531 4.98 -5.98 -7.40
C ILE A 531 3.84 -5.14 -7.99
N GLY A 532 4.15 -4.05 -8.71
CA GLY A 532 3.14 -3.23 -9.38
C GLY A 532 2.40 -2.21 -8.52
N LEU A 533 3.02 -1.73 -7.42
CA LEU A 533 2.56 -0.54 -6.72
C LEU A 533 3.05 0.74 -7.42
N GLY A 534 2.16 1.72 -7.56
CA GLY A 534 2.50 3.06 -8.02
C GLY A 534 3.31 3.84 -6.98
N PRO A 535 4.03 4.92 -7.38
CA PRO A 535 4.93 5.66 -6.50
C PRO A 535 4.22 6.36 -5.33
N ASP A 536 2.93 6.71 -5.50
CA ASP A 536 2.09 7.35 -4.47
C ASP A 536 1.28 6.33 -3.63
N GLU A 537 1.38 5.03 -3.93
CA GLU A 537 0.63 3.96 -3.23
C GLU A 537 1.37 3.40 -2.00
N PHE A 538 2.57 3.90 -1.69
CA PHE A 538 3.33 3.49 -0.51
C PHE A 538 4.14 4.62 0.15
N GLU A 539 4.22 4.57 1.48
CA GLU A 539 4.96 5.50 2.33
C GLU A 539 6.22 4.83 2.91
N LEU A 540 7.40 5.40 2.67
CA LEU A 540 8.67 4.82 3.10
C LEU A 540 8.94 5.00 4.61
N TYR A 541 9.11 3.89 5.33
CA TYR A 541 9.48 3.88 6.76
C TYR A 541 10.97 3.51 6.91
N GLY A 542 11.84 4.35 6.35
CA GLY A 542 13.26 4.06 6.18
C GLY A 542 13.54 3.38 4.83
N LYS A 543 14.58 2.54 4.76
CA LYS A 543 15.04 1.94 3.48
C LYS A 543 14.38 0.62 3.11
N PHE A 544 13.97 -0.18 4.11
CA PHE A 544 13.68 -1.61 3.94
C PHE A 544 12.25 -2.03 4.34
N LYS A 545 11.39 -1.07 4.69
CA LYS A 545 9.96 -1.27 4.96
C LYS A 545 9.13 -0.06 4.56
N ALA A 546 7.89 -0.27 4.15
CA ALA A 546 6.95 0.78 3.74
C ALA A 546 5.54 0.47 4.22
N LYS A 547 4.67 1.48 4.37
CA LYS A 547 3.22 1.29 4.51
C LYS A 547 2.55 1.39 3.14
N VAL A 548 1.64 0.49 2.80
CA VAL A 548 0.93 0.47 1.51
C VAL A 548 -0.51 0.96 1.68
N ASP A 549 -0.96 1.84 0.79
CA ASP A 549 -2.27 2.46 0.92
C ASP A 549 -3.41 1.49 0.51
N PRO A 550 -4.49 1.36 1.32
CA PRO A 550 -5.67 0.59 0.94
C PRO A 550 -6.35 1.00 -0.37
N ASP A 551 -6.12 2.21 -0.89
CA ASP A 551 -6.71 2.66 -2.16
C ASP A 551 -6.19 1.89 -3.40
N VAL A 552 -5.09 1.14 -3.27
CA VAL A 552 -4.69 0.08 -4.23
C VAL A 552 -5.86 -0.85 -4.56
N LEU A 553 -6.71 -1.17 -3.58
CA LEU A 553 -7.90 -2.01 -3.77
C LEU A 553 -8.92 -1.40 -4.73
N LYS A 554 -9.01 -0.06 -4.83
CA LYS A 554 -9.89 0.63 -5.78
C LYS A 554 -9.34 0.54 -7.20
N ARG A 555 -8.02 0.70 -7.37
CA ARG A 555 -7.34 0.59 -8.67
C ARG A 555 -7.41 -0.82 -9.25
N LEU A 556 -7.45 -1.84 -8.39
CA LEU A 556 -7.42 -3.26 -8.77
C LEU A 556 -8.77 -3.98 -8.57
N ASP A 557 -9.87 -3.27 -8.30
CA ASP A 557 -11.16 -3.90 -7.96
C ASP A 557 -11.69 -4.82 -9.09
N HIS A 558 -11.32 -4.54 -10.34
CA HIS A 558 -11.66 -5.34 -11.51
C HIS A 558 -10.85 -6.65 -11.66
N ARG A 559 -9.66 -6.78 -11.07
CA ARG A 559 -8.82 -7.99 -11.21
C ARG A 559 -9.41 -9.21 -10.49
N VAL A 560 -9.22 -10.39 -11.06
CA VAL A 560 -9.52 -11.67 -10.41
C VAL A 560 -8.46 -11.91 -9.33
N ASN A 561 -8.86 -12.25 -8.10
CA ASN A 561 -7.94 -12.54 -7.01
C ASN A 561 -6.98 -13.70 -7.34
N GLY A 562 -5.76 -13.65 -6.80
CA GLY A 562 -4.81 -14.76 -6.79
C GLY A 562 -5.27 -15.95 -5.94
N ARG A 563 -4.49 -17.04 -5.95
CA ARG A 563 -4.70 -18.21 -5.09
C ARG A 563 -4.43 -17.86 -3.63
N TYR A 564 -5.32 -18.25 -2.72
CA TYR A 564 -5.22 -17.94 -1.29
C TYR A 564 -4.92 -19.21 -0.47
N VAL A 565 -3.81 -19.22 0.27
CA VAL A 565 -3.29 -20.41 0.97
C VAL A 565 -3.11 -20.09 2.45
N VAL A 566 -3.66 -20.93 3.34
CA VAL A 566 -3.50 -20.77 4.79
C VAL A 566 -2.56 -21.83 5.37
N VAL A 567 -1.48 -21.38 5.99
CA VAL A 567 -0.55 -22.22 6.77
C VAL A 567 -1.03 -22.30 8.21
N THR A 568 -1.12 -23.52 8.70
CA THR A 568 -1.47 -23.88 10.07
C THR A 568 -0.60 -25.05 10.52
N GLY A 569 -0.87 -25.69 11.64
CA GLY A 569 -0.09 -26.84 12.09
C GLY A 569 -0.87 -27.80 12.98
N ILE A 570 -0.20 -28.88 13.35
CA ILE A 570 -0.64 -29.75 14.45
C ILE A 570 -0.72 -28.98 15.78
N THR A 571 -1.25 -29.63 16.82
CA THR A 571 -1.33 -29.03 18.16
C THR A 571 0.09 -28.65 18.64
N PRO A 572 0.35 -27.37 19.00
CA PRO A 572 1.69 -26.94 19.39
C PRO A 572 2.36 -27.70 20.54
N THR A 573 3.67 -27.87 20.43
CA THR A 573 4.53 -28.52 21.43
C THR A 573 5.73 -27.62 21.82
N PRO A 574 6.38 -27.83 22.98
CA PRO A 574 7.62 -27.13 23.33
C PRO A 574 8.81 -27.40 22.39
N LEU A 575 8.71 -28.41 21.53
CA LEU A 575 9.72 -28.78 20.53
C LEU A 575 9.63 -27.92 19.25
N GLY A 576 8.48 -27.27 19.03
CA GLY A 576 8.23 -26.42 17.88
C GLY A 576 7.86 -27.15 16.59
N GLU A 577 7.00 -26.52 15.80
CA GLU A 577 6.56 -27.03 14.49
C GLU A 577 7.20 -26.27 13.31
N GLY A 578 7.69 -25.04 13.51
CA GLY A 578 8.26 -24.21 12.45
C GLY A 578 7.24 -23.56 11.49
N LYS A 579 5.98 -23.37 11.90
CA LYS A 579 4.89 -22.81 11.04
C LYS A 579 5.30 -21.58 10.21
N SER A 580 5.75 -20.51 10.88
CA SER A 580 6.11 -19.25 10.20
C SER A 580 7.37 -19.41 9.33
N THR A 581 8.28 -20.33 9.70
CA THR A 581 9.39 -20.76 8.85
C THR A 581 8.87 -21.41 7.56
N THR A 582 7.85 -22.27 7.63
CA THR A 582 7.20 -22.86 6.44
C THR A 582 6.45 -21.82 5.60
N VAL A 583 5.77 -20.83 6.20
CA VAL A 583 5.16 -19.70 5.47
C VAL A 583 6.20 -19.02 4.59
N VAL A 584 7.30 -18.61 5.22
CA VAL A 584 8.35 -17.82 4.55
C VAL A 584 9.09 -18.68 3.52
N GLY A 585 9.41 -19.94 3.84
CA GLY A 585 10.02 -20.88 2.90
C GLY A 585 9.13 -21.22 1.70
N LEU A 586 7.81 -21.35 1.89
CA LEU A 586 6.85 -21.60 0.81
C LEU A 586 6.70 -20.36 -0.10
N VAL A 587 6.64 -19.15 0.49
CA VAL A 587 6.63 -17.89 -0.27
C VAL A 587 7.91 -17.75 -1.09
N GLN A 588 9.07 -18.03 -0.47
CA GLN A 588 10.37 -18.08 -1.15
C GLN A 588 10.39 -19.13 -2.27
N ALA A 589 9.89 -20.35 -2.05
CA ALA A 589 9.81 -21.40 -3.06
C ALA A 589 8.96 -20.98 -4.27
N LEU A 590 7.76 -20.44 -4.03
CA LEU A 590 6.85 -19.97 -5.08
C LEU A 590 7.46 -18.79 -5.87
N GLY A 591 8.01 -17.79 -5.15
CA GLY A 591 8.58 -16.58 -5.72
C GLY A 591 9.92 -16.78 -6.43
N ALA A 592 10.93 -17.24 -5.68
CA ALA A 592 12.31 -17.28 -6.15
C ALA A 592 12.65 -18.53 -7.00
N HIS A 593 11.94 -19.64 -6.82
CA HIS A 593 12.31 -20.94 -7.41
C HIS A 593 11.27 -21.55 -8.37
N LEU A 594 10.01 -21.08 -8.34
CA LEU A 594 8.91 -21.56 -9.20
C LEU A 594 8.31 -20.47 -10.12
N ASP A 595 8.90 -19.27 -10.14
CA ASP A 595 8.54 -18.16 -11.03
C ASP A 595 7.06 -17.72 -10.94
N LYS A 596 6.50 -17.74 -9.72
CA LYS A 596 5.15 -17.26 -9.43
C LYS A 596 5.19 -15.98 -8.62
N ILE A 597 4.31 -15.02 -8.92
CA ILE A 597 4.07 -13.88 -8.02
C ILE A 597 3.57 -14.46 -6.69
N ALA A 598 4.30 -14.21 -5.60
CA ALA A 598 4.05 -14.82 -4.30
C ALA A 598 4.19 -13.80 -3.17
N PHE A 599 3.22 -13.76 -2.26
CA PHE A 599 3.22 -12.88 -1.08
C PHE A 599 3.10 -13.68 0.21
N GLY A 600 3.92 -13.33 1.20
CA GLY A 600 3.64 -13.68 2.59
C GLY A 600 2.66 -12.68 3.22
N CYS A 601 1.73 -13.15 4.05
CA CYS A 601 0.86 -12.31 4.88
C CYS A 601 0.91 -12.80 6.32
N VAL A 602 1.68 -12.09 7.16
CA VAL A 602 1.99 -12.51 8.53
C VAL A 602 1.59 -11.46 9.56
N ARG A 603 1.60 -11.88 10.82
CA ARG A 603 1.30 -11.03 11.98
C ARG A 603 2.55 -10.26 12.43
N GLN A 604 2.37 -9.01 12.82
CA GLN A 604 3.37 -8.30 13.62
C GLN A 604 3.46 -8.95 15.01
N PRO A 605 4.67 -9.26 15.53
CA PRO A 605 4.85 -9.68 16.91
C PRO A 605 4.66 -8.51 17.89
N SER A 606 4.20 -8.84 19.10
CA SER A 606 4.36 -7.96 20.27
C SER A 606 5.84 -7.87 20.66
N GLN A 607 6.32 -6.69 21.03
CA GLN A 607 7.70 -6.48 21.49
C GLN A 607 7.89 -7.03 22.92
N GLY A 608 6.82 -7.15 23.71
CA GLY A 608 6.88 -7.59 25.11
C GLY A 608 7.52 -8.98 25.30
N PRO A 609 7.08 -10.01 24.54
CA PRO A 609 7.72 -11.34 24.50
C PRO A 609 9.19 -11.35 24.10
N THR A 610 9.64 -10.44 23.23
CA THR A 610 11.02 -10.33 22.71
C THR A 610 12.01 -10.08 23.86
N PHE A 611 11.69 -9.13 24.76
CA PHE A 611 12.48 -8.87 25.97
C PHE A 611 12.29 -9.93 27.08
N GLY A 612 11.45 -10.93 26.86
CA GLY A 612 10.99 -11.87 27.88
C GLY A 612 11.63 -13.26 27.80
N ILE A 613 11.16 -14.08 26.86
CA ILE A 613 11.56 -15.49 26.66
C ILE A 613 11.68 -15.82 25.17
N LYS A 614 11.00 -15.07 24.30
CA LYS A 614 10.67 -15.53 22.96
C LYS A 614 11.63 -14.96 21.93
N GLY A 615 12.36 -15.83 21.23
CA GLY A 615 13.03 -15.50 19.98
C GLY A 615 12.05 -15.03 18.90
N GLY A 616 12.62 -14.50 17.81
CA GLY A 616 11.89 -13.72 16.81
C GLY A 616 10.75 -14.48 16.13
N ALA A 617 9.69 -13.77 15.74
CA ALA A 617 8.55 -14.36 15.02
C ALA A 617 8.71 -14.32 13.49
N ALA A 618 9.90 -13.99 12.99
CA ALA A 618 10.15 -13.64 11.58
C ALA A 618 10.35 -14.85 10.63
N GLY A 619 10.30 -16.09 11.16
CA GLY A 619 10.68 -17.31 10.44
C GLY A 619 11.77 -18.07 11.20
N GLY A 620 12.79 -18.55 10.49
CA GLY A 620 14.02 -19.10 11.07
C GLY A 620 14.96 -19.68 10.00
N GLY A 621 16.25 -19.78 10.29
CA GLY A 621 17.28 -20.27 9.37
C GLY A 621 17.35 -19.41 8.11
N TYR A 622 17.38 -20.03 6.93
CA TYR A 622 17.33 -19.33 5.64
C TYR A 622 15.90 -19.02 5.13
N SER A 623 14.88 -19.23 5.98
CA SER A 623 13.49 -18.83 5.73
C SER A 623 13.05 -17.76 6.73
N GLN A 624 13.46 -16.50 6.51
CA GLN A 624 13.16 -15.36 7.39
C GLN A 624 12.69 -14.11 6.65
N ILE A 625 12.00 -13.24 7.37
CA ILE A 625 11.64 -11.86 6.99
C ILE A 625 12.70 -10.89 7.53
N ILE A 626 13.16 -9.96 6.70
CA ILE A 626 14.23 -9.00 7.01
C ILE A 626 13.79 -7.54 6.77
N PRO A 627 14.29 -6.55 7.54
CA PRO A 627 15.18 -6.68 8.71
C PRO A 627 14.49 -7.27 9.95
N MET A 628 15.17 -8.21 10.62
CA MET A 628 14.59 -9.02 11.71
C MET A 628 14.47 -8.24 13.04
N ASP A 629 15.35 -7.27 13.28
CA ASP A 629 15.30 -6.35 14.41
C ASP A 629 14.11 -5.39 14.30
N GLU A 630 13.93 -4.74 13.16
CA GLU A 630 12.79 -3.85 12.90
C GLU A 630 11.45 -4.59 13.01
N PHE A 631 11.40 -5.86 12.56
CA PHE A 631 10.21 -6.73 12.62
C PHE A 631 9.76 -7.05 14.06
N ASN A 632 10.70 -7.29 14.99
CA ASN A 632 10.39 -7.76 16.36
C ASN A 632 10.33 -6.64 17.42
N LEU A 633 10.56 -5.38 17.02
CA LEU A 633 10.48 -4.19 17.86
C LEU A 633 9.30 -3.30 17.42
N HIS A 634 9.54 -2.04 17.10
CA HIS A 634 8.46 -1.06 16.88
C HIS A 634 7.82 -1.13 15.47
N LEU A 635 8.48 -1.78 14.51
CA LEU A 635 8.12 -1.83 13.08
C LEU A 635 7.82 -0.42 12.51
N THR A 636 6.55 -0.06 12.39
CA THR A 636 6.06 1.22 11.88
C THR A 636 5.17 1.98 12.88
N GLY A 637 4.96 1.42 14.08
CA GLY A 637 4.19 2.04 15.17
C GLY A 637 2.77 1.52 15.40
N ASP A 638 2.30 0.51 14.66
CA ASP A 638 0.90 0.07 14.70
C ASP A 638 0.41 -0.36 16.10
N ILE A 639 1.24 -1.11 16.83
CA ILE A 639 0.94 -1.53 18.22
C ILE A 639 0.93 -0.33 19.19
N HIS A 640 1.70 0.73 18.92
CA HIS A 640 1.66 1.97 19.69
C HIS A 640 0.37 2.75 19.43
N ALA A 641 -0.12 2.77 18.19
CA ALA A 641 -1.42 3.35 17.84
C ALA A 641 -2.58 2.59 18.50
N VAL A 642 -2.57 1.25 18.46
CA VAL A 642 -3.52 0.39 19.20
C VAL A 642 -3.50 0.70 20.69
N THR A 643 -2.30 0.83 21.29
CA THR A 643 -2.12 1.15 22.71
C THR A 643 -2.71 2.53 23.05
N ALA A 644 -2.43 3.55 22.23
CA ALA A 644 -2.97 4.89 22.40
C ALA A 644 -4.49 4.93 22.29
N ALA A 645 -5.07 4.28 21.27
CA ALA A 645 -6.52 4.22 21.07
C ALA A 645 -7.24 3.48 22.20
N ASN A 646 -6.75 2.31 22.61
CA ASN A 646 -7.34 1.54 23.71
C ASN A 646 -7.34 2.34 25.02
N ASN A 647 -6.22 3.01 25.33
CA ASN A 647 -6.06 3.76 26.58
C ASN A 647 -6.80 5.11 26.56
N LEU A 648 -6.99 5.72 25.39
CA LEU A 648 -7.87 6.88 25.21
C LEU A 648 -9.34 6.49 25.49
N LEU A 649 -9.82 5.35 25.00
CA LEU A 649 -11.16 4.85 25.33
C LEU A 649 -11.28 4.55 26.83
N ALA A 650 -10.28 3.91 27.45
CA ALA A 650 -10.26 3.66 28.89
C ALA A 650 -10.35 4.96 29.73
N ALA A 651 -9.62 6.01 29.33
CA ALA A 651 -9.71 7.33 29.96
C ALA A 651 -11.06 8.02 29.72
N ALA A 652 -11.67 7.85 28.55
CA ALA A 652 -12.96 8.46 28.22
C ALA A 652 -14.14 7.82 28.97
N ILE A 653 -14.09 6.51 29.27
CA ILE A 653 -15.02 5.84 30.18
C ILE A 653 -14.96 6.51 31.56
N ASP A 654 -13.76 6.58 32.14
CA ASP A 654 -13.54 7.13 33.48
C ASP A 654 -13.98 8.61 33.56
N ALA A 655 -13.61 9.43 32.58
CA ALA A 655 -14.00 10.84 32.49
C ALA A 655 -15.52 11.03 32.32
N ARG A 656 -16.20 10.18 31.53
CA ARG A 656 -17.66 10.23 31.37
C ARG A 656 -18.37 9.90 32.68
N MET A 657 -17.97 8.83 33.36
CA MET A 657 -18.52 8.45 34.67
C MET A 657 -18.27 9.53 35.73
N PHE A 658 -17.08 10.13 35.74
CA PHE A 658 -16.73 11.24 36.63
C PHE A 658 -17.67 12.44 36.46
N HIS A 659 -17.83 12.93 35.22
CA HIS A 659 -18.66 14.10 34.96
C HIS A 659 -20.17 13.85 35.08
N GLU A 660 -20.64 12.60 34.92
CA GLU A 660 -22.06 12.24 34.95
C GLU A 660 -22.62 12.10 36.39
N LYS A 661 -21.84 11.53 37.31
CA LYS A 661 -22.27 11.22 38.70
C LYS A 661 -22.76 12.46 39.49
N GLY A 662 -22.14 13.61 39.30
CA GLY A 662 -22.38 14.83 40.10
C GLY A 662 -23.04 15.99 39.34
N ALA A 663 -23.55 15.77 38.14
CA ALA A 663 -24.16 16.82 37.30
C ALA A 663 -25.65 16.57 37.10
N THR A 664 -26.44 17.65 36.99
CA THR A 664 -27.84 17.57 36.53
C THR A 664 -27.91 17.39 35.01
N ASP A 665 -29.04 16.92 34.50
CA ASP A 665 -29.23 16.69 33.06
C ASP A 665 -29.05 17.99 32.26
N ALA A 666 -29.53 19.12 32.79
CA ALA A 666 -29.29 20.45 32.23
C ALA A 666 -27.80 20.84 32.22
N MET A 667 -27.03 20.48 33.26
CA MET A 667 -25.57 20.71 33.27
C MET A 667 -24.84 19.85 32.25
N LEU A 668 -25.21 18.57 32.12
CA LEU A 668 -24.64 17.67 31.12
C LEU A 668 -24.99 18.11 29.70
N PHE A 669 -26.25 18.46 29.45
CA PHE A 669 -26.71 18.98 28.17
C PHE A 669 -25.98 20.28 27.77
N ASN A 670 -25.75 21.19 28.72
CA ASN A 670 -24.95 22.39 28.47
C ASN A 670 -23.47 22.12 28.18
N ARG A 671 -22.89 21.04 28.74
CA ARG A 671 -21.50 20.63 28.48
C ARG A 671 -21.35 19.87 27.15
N LEU A 672 -22.30 19.00 26.81
CA LEU A 672 -22.31 18.19 25.59
C LEU A 672 -22.72 19.00 24.35
N CYS A 673 -23.71 19.88 24.50
CA CYS A 673 -24.24 20.75 23.44
C CYS A 673 -24.07 22.24 23.80
N PRO A 674 -22.83 22.75 23.92
CA PRO A 674 -22.56 24.13 24.31
C PRO A 674 -23.00 25.12 23.22
N LYS A 675 -23.52 26.29 23.64
CA LYS A 675 -23.90 27.36 22.69
C LYS A 675 -22.65 28.00 22.08
N LYS A 676 -22.46 27.84 20.76
CA LYS A 676 -21.43 28.50 19.96
C LYS A 676 -22.10 29.57 19.10
N LYS A 677 -21.72 30.84 19.26
CA LYS A 677 -22.40 32.01 18.65
C LYS A 677 -23.94 31.96 18.86
N GLY A 678 -24.37 31.67 20.09
CA GLY A 678 -25.78 31.57 20.50
C GLY A 678 -26.50 30.25 20.17
N LYS A 679 -26.07 29.52 19.13
CA LYS A 679 -26.71 28.27 18.67
C LYS A 679 -26.07 27.01 19.29
N ARG A 680 -26.88 25.98 19.53
CA ARG A 680 -26.39 24.62 19.82
C ARG A 680 -26.42 23.78 18.55
N VAL A 681 -25.49 22.85 18.41
CA VAL A 681 -25.43 21.88 17.30
C VAL A 681 -24.92 20.56 17.87
N PHE A 682 -25.52 19.44 17.46
CA PHE A 682 -24.99 18.11 17.78
C PHE A 682 -23.66 17.86 17.05
N ALA A 683 -22.71 17.18 17.70
CA ALA A 683 -21.58 16.59 16.98
C ALA A 683 -22.08 15.40 16.13
N PRO A 684 -21.46 15.06 14.98
CA PRO A 684 -21.96 13.98 14.12
C PRO A 684 -22.19 12.64 14.84
N VAL A 685 -21.27 12.24 15.73
CA VAL A 685 -21.38 11.01 16.55
C VAL A 685 -22.59 11.01 17.51
N MET A 686 -23.10 12.19 17.89
CA MET A 686 -24.30 12.29 18.73
C MET A 686 -25.58 11.94 17.95
N LEU A 687 -25.58 12.11 16.62
CA LEU A 687 -26.70 11.69 15.76
C LEU A 687 -26.84 10.16 15.74
N ASP A 688 -25.71 9.45 15.65
CA ASP A 688 -25.63 7.97 15.73
C ASP A 688 -26.18 7.44 17.08
N ARG A 689 -26.12 8.25 18.16
CA ARG A 689 -26.74 7.94 19.46
C ARG A 689 -28.23 8.30 19.48
N LEU A 690 -28.63 9.47 19.01
CA LEU A 690 -30.04 9.91 18.96
C LEU A 690 -30.90 8.93 18.15
N GLN A 691 -30.40 8.46 17.00
CA GLN A 691 -31.09 7.44 16.19
C GLN A 691 -31.30 6.13 16.96
N ARG A 692 -30.30 5.65 17.72
CA ARG A 692 -30.43 4.45 18.58
C ARG A 692 -31.38 4.64 19.77
N LEU A 693 -31.62 5.88 20.20
CA LEU A 693 -32.60 6.23 21.22
C LEU A 693 -34.02 6.46 20.66
N GLY A 694 -34.21 6.36 19.34
CA GLY A 694 -35.49 6.65 18.66
C GLY A 694 -35.81 8.15 18.55
N ILE A 695 -34.81 9.03 18.68
CA ILE A 695 -34.98 10.49 18.71
C ILE A 695 -34.63 11.06 17.33
N HIS A 696 -35.64 11.44 16.55
CA HIS A 696 -35.51 11.91 15.17
C HIS A 696 -35.52 13.45 15.08
N LYS A 697 -34.62 14.10 15.83
CA LYS A 697 -34.53 15.57 15.96
C LYS A 697 -33.18 16.10 15.51
N ALA A 698 -33.17 17.22 14.78
CA ALA A 698 -32.00 17.76 14.09
C ALA A 698 -31.25 18.80 14.93
N HIS A 699 -31.93 19.46 15.87
CA HIS A 699 -31.37 20.54 16.68
C HIS A 699 -31.52 20.26 18.17
N PRO A 700 -30.48 20.53 19.00
CA PRO A 700 -30.56 20.22 20.44
C PRO A 700 -31.70 20.94 21.17
N GLU A 701 -32.13 22.10 20.69
CA GLU A 701 -33.19 22.89 21.33
C GLU A 701 -34.62 22.40 20.97
N GLU A 702 -34.73 21.32 20.17
CA GLU A 702 -35.97 20.58 19.89
C GLU A 702 -36.26 19.46 20.92
N LEU A 703 -35.27 19.08 21.74
CA LEU A 703 -35.40 17.97 22.69
C LEU A 703 -36.29 18.34 23.88
N THR A 704 -37.23 17.47 24.24
CA THR A 704 -37.98 17.55 25.51
C THR A 704 -37.07 17.19 26.69
N PRO A 705 -37.44 17.53 27.95
CA PRO A 705 -36.66 17.16 29.13
C PRO A 705 -36.35 15.65 29.22
N GLU A 706 -37.28 14.80 28.80
CA GLU A 706 -37.16 13.33 28.81
C GLU A 706 -36.19 12.83 27.74
N GLU A 707 -36.24 13.42 26.54
CA GLU A 707 -35.27 13.15 25.47
C GLU A 707 -33.87 13.65 25.82
N VAL A 708 -33.76 14.84 26.45
CA VAL A 708 -32.49 15.35 27.01
C VAL A 708 -31.94 14.35 28.02
N SER A 709 -32.75 13.88 28.97
CA SER A 709 -32.32 12.93 29.99
C SER A 709 -31.77 11.64 29.37
N LYS A 710 -32.54 11.00 28.47
CA LYS A 710 -32.11 9.80 27.72
C LYS A 710 -30.84 10.05 26.90
N PHE A 711 -30.71 11.22 26.28
CA PHE A 711 -29.55 11.56 25.47
C PHE A 711 -28.28 11.73 26.31
N VAL A 712 -28.34 12.49 27.41
CA VAL A 712 -27.15 12.86 28.20
C VAL A 712 -26.70 11.82 29.21
N ARG A 713 -27.58 10.90 29.63
CA ARG A 713 -27.24 9.80 30.54
C ARG A 713 -26.79 8.56 29.78
N LEU A 714 -25.62 8.02 30.13
CA LEU A 714 -25.27 6.62 29.82
C LEU A 714 -25.66 5.70 30.97
N ASP A 715 -25.58 6.18 32.21
CA ASP A 715 -25.77 5.41 33.45
C ASP A 715 -25.02 4.06 33.45
N ILE A 716 -23.74 4.12 33.08
CA ILE A 716 -22.81 2.98 33.09
C ILE A 716 -22.81 2.34 34.48
N ASP A 717 -23.03 1.02 34.53
CA ASP A 717 -22.83 0.26 35.75
C ASP A 717 -21.33 -0.08 35.90
N PRO A 718 -20.62 0.43 36.93
CA PRO A 718 -19.20 0.16 37.14
C PRO A 718 -18.87 -1.33 37.24
N ALA A 719 -19.80 -2.16 37.72
CA ALA A 719 -19.60 -3.60 37.87
C ALA A 719 -19.54 -4.35 36.53
N THR A 720 -20.03 -3.73 35.45
CA THR A 720 -20.14 -4.36 34.12
C THR A 720 -19.06 -3.92 33.14
N ILE A 721 -18.11 -3.07 33.56
CA ILE A 721 -17.04 -2.55 32.69
C ILE A 721 -16.10 -3.69 32.31
N THR A 722 -16.11 -4.06 31.03
CA THR A 722 -15.20 -5.06 30.44
C THR A 722 -13.87 -4.45 30.00
N TRP A 723 -13.85 -3.14 29.75
CA TRP A 723 -12.71 -2.48 29.11
C TRP A 723 -11.51 -2.28 30.05
N GLN A 724 -10.38 -2.89 29.70
CA GLN A 724 -9.09 -2.74 30.37
C GLN A 724 -8.18 -1.74 29.67
N ARG A 725 -7.12 -1.31 30.36
CA ARG A 725 -6.01 -0.57 29.74
C ARG A 725 -5.07 -1.58 29.06
N VAL A 726 -4.11 -1.13 28.25
CA VAL A 726 -3.08 -1.99 27.65
C VAL A 726 -1.70 -1.36 27.62
N LEU A 727 -0.68 -2.23 27.55
CA LEU A 727 0.73 -1.88 27.41
C LEU A 727 1.44 -3.01 26.65
N ASP A 728 2.29 -2.72 25.66
CA ASP A 728 3.06 -3.76 24.97
C ASP A 728 4.37 -4.10 25.71
N THR A 729 4.22 -4.67 26.91
CA THR A 729 5.31 -5.08 27.82
C THR A 729 4.79 -6.16 28.77
N ASN A 730 5.63 -7.13 29.16
CA ASN A 730 5.25 -8.29 29.98
C ASN A 730 5.10 -7.96 31.49
N ASP A 731 4.27 -6.97 31.85
CA ASP A 731 4.10 -6.55 33.25
C ASP A 731 3.04 -7.35 34.03
N ARG A 732 3.57 -8.37 34.73
CA ARG A 732 2.88 -9.21 35.69
C ARG A 732 2.04 -8.46 36.74
N PHE A 733 2.45 -7.27 37.18
CA PHE A 733 1.83 -6.56 38.31
C PHE A 733 0.64 -5.68 37.90
N LEU A 734 0.54 -5.28 36.63
CA LEU A 734 -0.58 -4.45 36.15
C LEU A 734 -1.88 -5.23 35.89
N ARG A 735 -1.87 -6.57 36.05
CA ARG A 735 -3.03 -7.47 35.84
C ARG A 735 -4.28 -7.11 36.64
N LYS A 736 -4.12 -6.54 37.83
CA LYS A 736 -5.23 -6.04 38.65
C LYS A 736 -4.72 -4.90 39.53
N ILE A 737 -5.25 -3.71 39.26
CA ILE A 737 -4.89 -2.45 39.91
C ILE A 737 -6.15 -1.71 40.34
N GLU A 738 -5.97 -0.66 41.12
CA GLU A 738 -7.02 0.29 41.49
C GLU A 738 -6.65 1.68 40.94
N VAL A 739 -7.62 2.40 40.39
CA VAL A 739 -7.45 3.75 39.83
C VAL A 739 -8.36 4.76 40.55
N GLY A 740 -8.13 6.06 40.37
CA GLY A 740 -8.94 7.13 40.99
C GLY A 740 -8.53 7.56 42.40
N ARG A 741 -7.35 7.12 42.88
CA ARG A 741 -6.87 7.33 44.26
C ARG A 741 -6.30 8.72 44.60
N ASN A 742 -6.38 9.69 43.70
CA ASN A 742 -5.98 11.09 43.98
C ASN A 742 -7.17 11.82 44.63
N PRO A 743 -6.96 12.70 45.64
CA PRO A 743 -7.99 13.56 46.22
C PRO A 743 -9.01 14.19 45.25
N THR A 744 -8.61 14.57 44.03
CA THR A 744 -9.53 15.13 43.01
C THR A 744 -10.55 14.12 42.44
N GLU A 745 -10.27 12.83 42.54
CA GLU A 745 -11.09 11.73 42.03
C GLU A 745 -11.78 10.92 43.16
N THR A 746 -11.71 11.40 44.41
CA THR A 746 -12.27 10.73 45.61
C THR A 746 -13.73 10.28 45.40
N GLY A 747 -14.01 9.00 45.64
CA GLY A 747 -15.33 8.38 45.43
C GLY A 747 -15.58 7.94 43.99
N HIS A 748 -14.57 7.96 43.12
CA HIS A 748 -14.59 7.40 41.76
C HIS A 748 -13.56 6.28 41.59
N GLU A 749 -13.08 5.70 42.70
CA GLU A 749 -12.19 4.55 42.66
C GLU A 749 -12.85 3.34 42.01
N ARG A 750 -12.06 2.61 41.20
CA ARG A 750 -12.47 1.29 40.69
C ARG A 750 -11.30 0.36 40.51
N MET A 751 -11.59 -0.94 40.61
CA MET A 751 -10.69 -1.99 40.15
C MET A 751 -10.68 -2.04 38.62
N THR A 752 -9.51 -2.28 38.05
CA THR A 752 -9.27 -2.48 36.61
C THR A 752 -7.97 -3.28 36.43
N GLY A 753 -7.52 -3.52 35.21
CA GLY A 753 -6.20 -4.07 34.92
C GLY A 753 -5.63 -3.54 33.60
N PHE A 754 -4.46 -4.07 33.25
CA PHE A 754 -3.86 -3.97 31.93
C PHE A 754 -3.76 -5.36 31.29
N ASP A 755 -4.12 -5.44 30.01
CA ASP A 755 -3.75 -6.54 29.12
C ASP A 755 -2.54 -6.15 28.25
N ILE A 756 -1.89 -7.11 27.57
CA ILE A 756 -0.87 -6.76 26.58
C ILE A 756 -1.53 -6.11 25.35
N ALA A 757 -0.85 -5.20 24.63
CA ALA A 757 -1.49 -4.42 23.55
C ALA A 757 -2.14 -5.28 22.44
N VAL A 758 -1.50 -6.40 22.07
CA VAL A 758 -2.02 -7.38 21.10
C VAL A 758 -3.24 -8.19 21.58
N ALA A 759 -3.64 -8.05 22.85
CA ALA A 759 -4.86 -8.63 23.42
C ALA A 759 -6.07 -7.66 23.37
N SER A 760 -5.88 -6.39 22.98
CA SER A 760 -6.95 -5.40 22.86
C SER A 760 -7.98 -5.76 21.78
N GLU A 761 -9.27 -5.45 22.01
CA GLU A 761 -10.27 -5.48 20.93
C GLU A 761 -9.89 -4.54 19.77
N VAL A 762 -9.19 -3.43 20.02
CA VAL A 762 -8.69 -2.53 18.96
C VAL A 762 -7.75 -3.26 18.00
N MET A 763 -6.94 -4.22 18.48
CA MET A 763 -6.10 -5.07 17.62
C MET A 763 -6.94 -6.06 16.80
N ALA A 764 -7.99 -6.63 17.39
CA ALA A 764 -8.90 -7.53 16.68
C ALA A 764 -9.76 -6.78 15.63
N VAL A 765 -10.13 -5.52 15.91
CA VAL A 765 -10.79 -4.61 14.97
C VAL A 765 -9.86 -4.24 13.82
N LEU A 766 -8.60 -3.86 14.10
CA LEU A 766 -7.60 -3.60 13.06
C LEU A 766 -7.44 -4.81 12.12
N ALA A 767 -7.33 -6.01 12.68
CA ALA A 767 -7.16 -7.22 11.89
C ALA A 767 -8.40 -7.61 11.05
N LEU A 768 -9.62 -7.29 11.51
CA LEU A 768 -10.87 -7.65 10.82
C LEU A 768 -11.50 -6.51 10.00
N SER A 769 -10.91 -5.32 9.98
CA SER A 769 -11.44 -4.20 9.19
C SER A 769 -11.24 -4.43 7.70
N ALA A 770 -12.26 -4.13 6.89
CA ALA A 770 -12.19 -4.21 5.43
C ALA A 770 -11.60 -2.94 4.78
N ASP A 771 -11.80 -1.77 5.42
CA ASP A 771 -11.28 -0.44 5.04
C ASP A 771 -11.38 0.53 6.25
N LEU A 772 -10.98 1.80 6.07
CA LEU A 772 -11.01 2.84 7.12
C LEU A 772 -12.42 3.21 7.61
N ARG A 773 -13.45 3.12 6.74
CA ARG A 773 -14.85 3.38 7.08
C ARG A 773 -15.45 2.23 7.88
N ASP A 774 -15.09 0.99 7.55
CA ASP A 774 -15.41 -0.18 8.37
C ASP A 774 -14.69 -0.09 9.73
N MET A 775 -13.40 0.25 9.76
CA MET A 775 -12.64 0.40 11.00
C MET A 775 -13.28 1.44 11.96
N ARG A 776 -13.70 2.63 11.49
CA ARG A 776 -14.44 3.58 12.36
C ARG A 776 -15.73 2.96 12.89
N GLN A 777 -16.51 2.27 12.04
CA GLN A 777 -17.77 1.67 12.48
C GLN A 777 -17.54 0.59 13.53
N ARG A 778 -16.52 -0.24 13.37
CA ARG A 778 -16.12 -1.26 14.34
C ARG A 778 -15.66 -0.65 15.65
N LEU A 779 -14.76 0.33 15.62
CA LEU A 779 -14.30 1.06 16.80
C LEU A 779 -15.47 1.72 17.55
N GLY A 780 -16.43 2.30 16.82
CA GLY A 780 -17.65 2.89 17.40
C GLY A 780 -18.63 1.89 18.02
N LYS A 781 -18.66 0.65 17.50
CA LYS A 781 -19.51 -0.47 17.96
C LYS A 781 -18.94 -1.24 19.15
N MET A 782 -17.68 -1.05 19.53
CA MET A 782 -17.08 -1.72 20.70
C MET A 782 -17.90 -1.42 21.96
N VAL A 783 -18.32 -2.47 22.68
CA VAL A 783 -19.15 -2.37 23.90
C VAL A 783 -18.24 -2.45 25.12
N VAL A 784 -18.26 -1.39 25.94
CA VAL A 784 -17.31 -1.22 27.05
C VAL A 784 -17.89 -1.55 28.43
N ALA A 785 -19.23 -1.54 28.52
CA ALA A 785 -20.01 -1.80 29.72
C ALA A 785 -21.49 -2.01 29.34
N SER A 786 -22.32 -2.41 30.31
CA SER A 786 -23.76 -2.19 30.28
C SER A 786 -24.13 -0.94 31.10
N ASN A 787 -25.31 -0.39 30.87
CA ASN A 787 -25.94 0.53 31.81
C ASN A 787 -26.78 -0.23 32.85
N ARG A 788 -27.30 0.47 33.86
CA ARG A 788 -28.14 -0.14 34.92
C ARG A 788 -29.45 -0.76 34.43
N ALA A 789 -29.87 -0.45 33.20
CA ALA A 789 -31.01 -1.08 32.53
C ALA A 789 -30.60 -2.31 31.66
N GLY A 790 -29.36 -2.79 31.79
CA GLY A 790 -28.83 -3.94 31.06
C GLY A 790 -28.58 -3.69 29.56
N GLN A 791 -28.65 -2.43 29.09
CA GLN A 791 -28.40 -2.08 27.69
C GLN A 791 -26.90 -1.84 27.45
N PRO A 792 -26.36 -2.23 26.28
CA PRO A 792 -24.94 -2.08 25.99
C PRO A 792 -24.58 -0.60 25.77
N VAL A 793 -23.44 -0.18 26.31
CA VAL A 793 -22.87 1.16 26.12
C VAL A 793 -21.65 1.06 25.20
N THR A 794 -21.67 1.77 24.07
CA THR A 794 -20.59 1.71 23.07
C THR A 794 -19.59 2.86 23.16
N ALA A 795 -18.44 2.72 22.48
CA ALA A 795 -17.48 3.82 22.31
C ALA A 795 -18.10 5.06 21.64
N ASP A 796 -19.09 4.91 20.76
CA ASP A 796 -19.81 6.06 20.18
C ASP A 796 -20.94 6.62 21.07
N ASP A 797 -21.40 5.91 22.11
CA ASP A 797 -22.20 6.52 23.19
C ASP A 797 -21.37 7.45 24.09
N ILE A 798 -20.11 7.10 24.29
CA ILE A 798 -19.10 7.97 24.90
C ILE A 798 -18.71 9.10 23.92
N GLY A 799 -18.86 8.86 22.61
CA GLY A 799 -18.67 9.84 21.53
C GLY A 799 -17.27 9.83 20.91
N ILE A 800 -16.51 8.72 21.05
CA ILE A 800 -15.06 8.72 20.80
C ILE A 800 -14.58 7.88 19.61
N GLY A 801 -15.42 7.04 18.98
CA GLY A 801 -15.00 6.15 17.88
C GLY A 801 -14.34 6.87 16.70
N GLY A 802 -14.73 8.12 16.43
CA GLY A 802 -14.06 9.00 15.46
C GLY A 802 -12.63 9.40 15.86
N ALA A 803 -12.36 9.65 17.13
CA ALA A 803 -11.01 9.97 17.62
C ALA A 803 -10.12 8.71 17.67
N LEU A 804 -10.69 7.54 17.96
CA LEU A 804 -10.00 6.26 17.84
C LEU A 804 -9.58 6.01 16.38
N ALA A 805 -10.47 6.25 15.41
CA ALA A 805 -10.16 6.13 14.00
C ALA A 805 -9.05 7.10 13.52
N VAL A 806 -8.97 8.31 14.11
CA VAL A 806 -7.88 9.26 13.83
C VAL A 806 -6.52 8.76 14.34
N LEU A 807 -6.46 8.17 15.55
CA LEU A 807 -5.23 7.55 16.07
C LEU A 807 -4.80 6.34 15.24
N MET A 808 -5.76 5.59 14.69
CA MET A 808 -5.51 4.40 13.89
C MET A 808 -5.31 4.67 12.38
N LYS A 809 -5.36 5.94 11.92
CA LYS A 809 -5.47 6.27 10.48
C LYS A 809 -4.33 5.73 9.61
N ASP A 810 -3.11 5.65 10.15
CA ASP A 810 -1.92 5.14 9.47
C ASP A 810 -1.66 3.68 9.83
N ALA A 811 -2.08 3.28 11.03
CA ALA A 811 -1.97 1.93 11.54
C ALA A 811 -2.93 0.92 10.86
N ILE A 812 -3.77 1.37 9.93
CA ILE A 812 -4.58 0.51 9.04
C ILE A 812 -3.86 0.14 7.72
N LYS A 813 -2.77 0.84 7.37
CA LYS A 813 -2.01 0.60 6.14
C LYS A 813 -1.03 -0.55 6.34
N PRO A 814 -1.12 -1.68 5.60
CA PRO A 814 -0.21 -2.82 5.77
C PRO A 814 1.25 -2.49 5.54
N ASN A 815 2.14 -3.11 6.33
CA ASN A 815 3.58 -2.88 6.21
C ASN A 815 4.20 -3.88 5.23
N LEU A 816 4.72 -3.39 4.10
CA LEU A 816 5.50 -4.16 3.14
C LEU A 816 6.94 -4.31 3.64
N MET A 817 7.40 -5.55 3.71
CA MET A 817 8.76 -6.02 3.99
C MET A 817 9.14 -7.12 2.97
N GLN A 818 10.24 -7.83 3.19
CA GLN A 818 10.70 -8.89 2.28
C GLN A 818 11.32 -10.09 3.00
N THR A 819 11.40 -11.23 2.31
CA THR A 819 12.15 -12.42 2.74
C THR A 819 13.65 -12.27 2.49
N LEU A 820 14.46 -13.22 3.00
CA LEU A 820 15.89 -13.33 2.68
C LEU A 820 16.19 -13.44 1.16
N GLU A 821 15.26 -13.98 0.36
CA GLU A 821 15.38 -14.03 -1.12
C GLU A 821 14.67 -12.85 -1.81
N GLY A 822 14.28 -11.81 -1.08
CA GLY A 822 13.70 -10.58 -1.63
C GLY A 822 12.26 -10.73 -2.14
N THR A 823 11.53 -11.76 -1.70
CA THR A 823 10.10 -12.00 -1.96
C THR A 823 9.23 -11.09 -1.06
N PRO A 824 8.14 -10.47 -1.55
CA PRO A 824 7.35 -9.52 -0.76
C PRO A 824 6.59 -10.19 0.40
N VAL A 825 6.53 -9.50 1.54
CA VAL A 825 5.76 -9.93 2.72
C VAL A 825 5.03 -8.75 3.33
N PHE A 826 3.72 -8.89 3.53
CA PHE A 826 2.95 -7.98 4.37
C PHE A 826 2.97 -8.44 5.83
N VAL A 827 3.33 -7.52 6.73
CA VAL A 827 3.41 -7.71 8.17
C VAL A 827 2.40 -6.77 8.82
N HIS A 828 1.20 -7.24 9.17
CA HIS A 828 0.13 -6.33 9.60
C HIS A 828 -0.91 -6.93 10.55
N ALA A 829 -1.19 -6.18 11.61
CA ALA A 829 -1.90 -6.60 12.83
C ALA A 829 -1.24 -7.82 13.53
N GLY A 830 -1.63 -8.09 14.77
CA GLY A 830 -1.07 -9.21 15.55
C GLY A 830 -1.96 -9.72 16.68
N PRO A 831 -3.28 -9.91 16.49
CA PRO A 831 -4.18 -10.32 17.56
C PRO A 831 -3.80 -11.68 18.17
N PHE A 832 -4.04 -11.81 19.48
CA PHE A 832 -4.00 -13.09 20.19
C PHE A 832 -4.88 -14.15 19.51
N ALA A 833 -4.43 -15.42 19.54
CA ALA A 833 -5.13 -16.55 18.91
C ALA A 833 -6.06 -17.34 19.88
N ASN A 834 -6.05 -17.03 21.18
CA ASN A 834 -6.97 -17.61 22.16
C ASN A 834 -8.23 -16.75 22.32
N ILE A 835 -8.10 -15.51 22.79
CA ILE A 835 -9.23 -14.58 23.02
C ILE A 835 -9.68 -13.83 21.76
N ALA A 836 -8.93 -13.94 20.67
CA ALA A 836 -9.28 -13.42 19.35
C ALA A 836 -8.87 -14.44 18.26
N HIS A 837 -9.07 -14.07 17.00
CA HIS A 837 -8.99 -14.97 15.85
C HIS A 837 -7.56 -15.32 15.40
N GLY A 838 -6.53 -14.61 15.85
CA GLY A 838 -5.14 -15.07 15.72
C GLY A 838 -4.46 -14.99 14.35
N ASN A 839 -4.93 -14.14 13.42
CA ASN A 839 -4.46 -14.07 12.03
C ASN A 839 -3.92 -12.67 11.66
N SER A 840 -3.28 -12.54 10.49
CA SER A 840 -2.95 -11.24 9.84
C SER A 840 -4.21 -10.42 9.54
N SER A 841 -4.04 -9.14 9.20
CA SER A 841 -5.17 -8.28 8.80
C SER A 841 -5.83 -8.68 7.47
N VAL A 842 -7.15 -8.52 7.37
CA VAL A 842 -7.92 -8.67 6.13
C VAL A 842 -7.44 -7.74 4.99
N ILE A 843 -7.06 -6.49 5.29
CA ILE A 843 -6.62 -5.53 4.25
C ILE A 843 -5.31 -5.98 3.58
N ALA A 844 -4.35 -6.50 4.35
CA ALA A 844 -3.11 -7.05 3.79
C ALA A 844 -3.38 -8.17 2.79
N ASP A 845 -4.20 -9.16 3.17
CA ASP A 845 -4.50 -10.28 2.28
C ASP A 845 -5.30 -9.83 1.05
N ARG A 846 -6.25 -8.89 1.20
CA ARG A 846 -6.99 -8.31 0.05
C ARG A 846 -6.06 -7.62 -0.94
N ILE A 847 -5.09 -6.83 -0.46
CA ILE A 847 -4.10 -6.14 -1.33
C ILE A 847 -3.21 -7.18 -2.01
N ALA A 848 -2.66 -8.12 -1.24
CA ALA A 848 -1.83 -9.20 -1.77
C ALA A 848 -2.57 -10.03 -2.84
N LEU A 849 -3.85 -10.35 -2.62
CA LEU A 849 -4.65 -11.15 -3.56
C LEU A 849 -4.98 -10.40 -4.85
N LYS A 850 -5.05 -9.06 -4.81
CA LYS A 850 -5.23 -8.23 -6.00
C LYS A 850 -3.94 -8.04 -6.80
N LEU A 851 -2.79 -7.91 -6.13
CA LEU A 851 -1.47 -7.83 -6.75
C LEU A 851 -1.01 -9.20 -7.31
N ALA A 852 -1.32 -10.30 -6.62
CA ALA A 852 -1.15 -11.68 -7.11
C ALA A 852 -2.25 -12.12 -8.10
N GLY A 853 -3.23 -11.26 -8.37
CA GLY A 853 -4.37 -11.52 -9.23
C GLY A 853 -4.06 -11.35 -10.71
N VAL A 854 -5.01 -11.74 -11.57
CA VAL A 854 -4.93 -11.61 -13.04
C VAL A 854 -6.05 -10.73 -13.58
N GLU A 855 -5.91 -10.20 -14.80
CA GLU A 855 -7.01 -9.52 -15.48
C GLU A 855 -8.14 -10.52 -15.83
N PRO A 856 -9.41 -10.09 -15.87
CA PRO A 856 -10.53 -10.93 -16.29
C PRO A 856 -10.30 -11.55 -17.68
N GLY A 857 -10.45 -12.88 -17.77
CA GLY A 857 -10.28 -13.63 -19.02
C GLY A 857 -8.85 -14.06 -19.35
N MET A 858 -7.85 -13.72 -18.52
CA MET A 858 -6.50 -14.28 -18.65
C MET A 858 -6.41 -15.72 -18.13
N ASP A 859 -5.42 -16.47 -18.62
CA ASP A 859 -5.16 -17.83 -18.15
C ASP A 859 -4.68 -17.85 -16.69
N SER A 860 -5.38 -18.66 -15.90
CA SER A 860 -5.05 -19.16 -14.56
C SER A 860 -3.61 -19.58 -14.33
N SER A 861 -2.86 -20.03 -15.35
CA SER A 861 -1.44 -20.40 -15.20
C SER A 861 -0.55 -19.24 -14.74
N ASN A 862 -0.98 -17.99 -14.98
CA ASN A 862 -0.31 -16.75 -14.54
C ASN A 862 -0.74 -16.29 -13.14
N MET A 863 -1.67 -17.00 -12.49
CA MET A 863 -2.19 -16.62 -11.18
C MET A 863 -1.12 -16.76 -10.10
N GLY A 864 -0.94 -15.70 -9.31
CA GLY A 864 -0.04 -15.69 -8.15
C GLY A 864 -0.68 -16.26 -6.89
N TYR A 865 0.10 -16.30 -5.81
CA TYR A 865 -0.22 -16.97 -4.55
C TYR A 865 -0.04 -16.04 -3.35
N VAL A 866 -0.99 -16.09 -2.42
CA VAL A 866 -0.92 -15.37 -1.13
C VAL A 866 -0.94 -16.39 -0.01
N VAL A 867 0.16 -16.47 0.72
CA VAL A 867 0.38 -17.41 1.82
C VAL A 867 0.24 -16.67 3.15
N THR A 868 -0.90 -16.87 3.81
CA THR A 868 -1.16 -16.36 5.17
C THR A 868 -0.93 -17.46 6.21
N GLU A 869 -0.70 -17.09 7.47
CA GLU A 869 -0.74 -18.04 8.59
C GLU A 869 -1.95 -17.85 9.51
N ALA A 870 -2.26 -18.92 10.26
CA ALA A 870 -3.18 -18.90 11.39
C ALA A 870 -2.50 -19.34 12.69
N GLY A 871 -2.80 -18.67 13.80
CA GLY A 871 -2.11 -18.87 15.08
C GLY A 871 -2.45 -20.18 15.82
N PHE A 872 -1.44 -20.78 16.47
CA PHE A 872 -1.51 -22.10 17.15
C PHE A 872 -1.67 -23.30 16.19
N GLY A 873 -2.60 -24.22 16.46
CA GLY A 873 -2.89 -25.39 15.63
C GLY A 873 -4.18 -25.22 14.83
N ALA A 874 -4.47 -26.17 13.94
CA ALA A 874 -5.67 -26.13 13.08
C ALA A 874 -6.99 -26.19 13.86
N ASP A 875 -6.96 -26.66 15.10
CA ASP A 875 -8.07 -26.64 16.05
C ASP A 875 -8.42 -25.23 16.57
N ILE A 876 -7.50 -24.26 16.54
CA ILE A 876 -7.77 -22.90 17.04
C ILE A 876 -7.60 -21.84 15.95
N GLY A 877 -6.45 -21.81 15.28
CA GLY A 877 -6.14 -20.77 14.30
C GLY A 877 -6.99 -20.92 13.04
N MET A 878 -6.94 -22.11 12.44
CA MET A 878 -7.63 -22.40 11.18
C MET A 878 -9.16 -22.39 11.35
N GLU A 879 -9.69 -22.89 12.47
CA GLU A 879 -11.10 -22.75 12.88
C GLU A 879 -11.54 -21.28 12.78
N LYS A 880 -10.88 -20.39 13.53
CA LYS A 880 -11.20 -18.95 13.56
C LYS A 880 -10.88 -18.22 12.27
N PHE A 881 -9.91 -18.72 11.50
CA PHE A 881 -9.62 -18.23 10.17
C PHE A 881 -10.81 -18.46 9.24
N PHE A 882 -11.39 -19.67 9.21
CA PHE A 882 -12.58 -19.96 8.42
C PHE A 882 -13.85 -19.31 9.01
N ASP A 883 -14.18 -19.59 10.27
CA ASP A 883 -15.47 -19.20 10.88
C ASP A 883 -15.56 -17.73 11.32
N ILE A 884 -14.45 -16.98 11.35
CA ILE A 884 -14.45 -15.54 11.64
C ILE A 884 -13.84 -14.74 10.47
N LYS A 885 -12.57 -14.99 10.11
CA LYS A 885 -11.87 -14.14 9.13
C LYS A 885 -12.42 -14.29 7.70
N CYS A 886 -12.71 -15.51 7.24
CA CYS A 886 -13.33 -15.74 5.94
C CYS A 886 -14.79 -15.23 5.89
N ARG A 887 -15.58 -15.35 6.99
CA ARG A 887 -16.91 -14.72 7.08
C ARG A 887 -16.88 -13.21 6.96
N VAL A 888 -15.91 -12.56 7.59
CA VAL A 888 -15.80 -11.08 7.60
C VAL A 888 -15.25 -10.54 6.28
N SER A 889 -14.30 -11.23 5.67
CA SER A 889 -13.62 -10.79 4.44
C SER A 889 -14.28 -11.26 3.14
N ASN A 890 -15.11 -12.30 3.20
CA ASN A 890 -15.60 -13.09 2.06
C ASN A 890 -14.47 -13.73 1.22
N LEU A 891 -13.24 -13.81 1.74
CA LEU A 891 -12.14 -14.52 1.10
C LEU A 891 -12.24 -16.02 1.38
N ILE A 892 -12.19 -16.84 0.35
CA ILE A 892 -12.20 -18.30 0.44
C ILE A 892 -10.80 -18.83 0.09
N PRO A 893 -10.19 -19.69 0.93
CA PRO A 893 -8.87 -20.26 0.67
C PRO A 893 -8.96 -21.44 -0.31
N ASN A 894 -7.99 -21.53 -1.22
CA ASN A 894 -7.84 -22.63 -2.18
C ASN A 894 -7.13 -23.86 -1.57
N ALA A 895 -6.24 -23.67 -0.59
CA ALA A 895 -5.51 -24.75 0.05
C ALA A 895 -5.14 -24.45 1.51
N VAL A 896 -5.03 -25.52 2.31
CA VAL A 896 -4.43 -25.52 3.66
C VAL A 896 -3.06 -26.17 3.60
N VAL A 897 -2.06 -25.55 4.21
CA VAL A 897 -0.77 -26.20 4.51
C VAL A 897 -0.71 -26.51 6.00
N LEU A 898 -0.62 -27.80 6.33
CA LEU A 898 -0.64 -28.30 7.71
C LEU A 898 0.77 -28.73 8.13
N VAL A 899 1.43 -27.92 8.96
CA VAL A 899 2.81 -28.13 9.39
C VAL A 899 2.91 -29.12 10.55
N ALA A 900 3.84 -30.07 10.44
CA ALA A 900 4.17 -31.07 11.46
C ALA A 900 5.70 -31.33 11.52
N THR A 901 6.17 -31.91 12.64
CA THR A 901 7.57 -32.33 12.83
C THR A 901 7.60 -33.70 13.50
N VAL A 902 8.61 -34.52 13.18
CA VAL A 902 8.80 -35.86 13.76
C VAL A 902 8.85 -35.80 15.30
N LYS A 903 9.52 -34.79 15.86
CA LYS A 903 9.68 -34.60 17.31
C LYS A 903 8.37 -34.24 18.01
N ALA A 904 7.61 -33.28 17.46
CA ALA A 904 6.31 -32.90 18.00
C ALA A 904 5.33 -34.08 17.93
N LEU A 905 5.35 -34.86 16.85
CA LEU A 905 4.51 -36.06 16.73
C LEU A 905 4.93 -37.15 17.72
N LYS A 906 6.22 -37.45 17.91
CA LYS A 906 6.69 -38.36 18.97
C LYS A 906 6.23 -37.90 20.37
N MET A 907 6.18 -36.59 20.65
CA MET A 907 5.59 -36.08 21.89
C MET A 907 4.06 -36.33 21.96
N HIS A 908 3.35 -36.20 20.83
CA HIS A 908 1.93 -36.55 20.77
C HIS A 908 1.64 -38.05 20.96
N GLY A 909 2.60 -38.92 20.64
CA GLY A 909 2.52 -40.37 20.85
C GLY A 909 2.93 -40.87 22.24
N GLY A 910 3.10 -39.98 23.22
CA GLY A 910 3.46 -40.33 24.60
C GLY A 910 4.94 -40.12 24.95
N GLY A 911 5.68 -39.36 24.15
CA GLY A 911 7.03 -38.92 24.51
C GLY A 911 7.08 -38.11 25.82
N PRO A 912 8.20 -38.17 26.57
CA PRO A 912 8.35 -37.53 27.87
C PRO A 912 8.34 -35.99 27.81
N GLU A 913 7.97 -35.33 28.91
CA GLU A 913 7.87 -33.87 28.98
C GLU A 913 9.22 -33.17 28.71
N VAL A 914 9.18 -32.16 27.84
CA VAL A 914 10.33 -31.33 27.47
C VAL A 914 10.35 -30.09 28.35
N VAL A 915 11.34 -30.00 29.24
CA VAL A 915 11.52 -28.89 30.18
C VAL A 915 12.63 -27.94 29.66
N PRO A 916 12.35 -26.64 29.45
CA PRO A 916 13.35 -25.68 29.01
C PRO A 916 14.60 -25.66 29.91
N GLY A 917 15.79 -25.62 29.29
CA GLY A 917 17.07 -25.66 29.99
C GLY A 917 17.55 -27.05 30.43
N LYS A 918 16.81 -28.12 30.13
CA LYS A 918 17.29 -29.51 30.26
C LYS A 918 17.66 -30.09 28.88
N PRO A 919 18.58 -31.07 28.80
CA PRO A 919 18.81 -31.84 27.58
C PRO A 919 17.54 -32.51 27.07
N LEU A 920 17.41 -32.65 25.75
CA LEU A 920 16.30 -33.39 25.14
C LEU A 920 16.42 -34.89 25.43
N PRO A 921 15.34 -35.56 25.88
CA PRO A 921 15.31 -37.03 26.00
C PRO A 921 15.62 -37.74 24.67
N GLU A 922 16.40 -38.82 24.73
CA GLU A 922 16.97 -39.51 23.56
C GLU A 922 15.91 -39.99 22.54
N VAL A 923 14.68 -40.26 22.97
CA VAL A 923 13.57 -40.66 22.09
C VAL A 923 13.16 -39.56 21.09
N TYR A 924 13.58 -38.31 21.30
CA TYR A 924 13.44 -37.22 20.34
C TYR A 924 14.65 -37.04 19.40
N LEU A 925 15.73 -37.79 19.63
CA LEU A 925 16.98 -37.73 18.87
C LEU A 925 17.22 -39.02 18.04
N ASN A 926 16.66 -40.14 18.50
CA ASN A 926 16.69 -41.44 17.82
C ASN A 926 15.35 -41.77 17.16
N GLU A 927 15.35 -42.69 16.20
CA GLU A 927 14.15 -43.21 15.55
C GLU A 927 13.19 -43.90 16.54
N ASN A 928 11.89 -43.63 16.45
CA ASN A 928 10.87 -44.40 17.17
C ASN A 928 9.55 -44.42 16.38
N LEU A 929 9.47 -45.31 15.39
CA LEU A 929 8.31 -45.46 14.51
C LEU A 929 6.99 -45.75 15.27
N PRO A 930 6.91 -46.65 16.29
CA PRO A 930 5.65 -46.88 17.02
C PRO A 930 5.16 -45.65 17.80
N MET A 931 6.06 -44.88 18.43
CA MET A 931 5.70 -43.63 19.10
C MET A 931 5.29 -42.55 18.09
N LEU A 932 5.94 -42.51 16.92
CA LEU A 932 5.59 -41.59 15.85
C LEU A 932 4.20 -41.91 15.26
N GLU A 933 3.90 -43.19 15.03
CA GLU A 933 2.60 -43.68 14.53
C GLU A 933 1.45 -43.30 15.50
N ALA A 934 1.63 -43.56 16.80
CA ALA A 934 0.68 -43.13 17.83
C ALA A 934 0.51 -41.60 17.86
N GLY A 935 1.58 -40.85 17.60
CA GLY A 935 1.57 -39.39 17.50
C GLY A 935 0.84 -38.84 16.28
N CYS A 936 0.94 -39.53 15.14
CA CYS A 936 0.27 -39.17 13.89
C CYS A 936 -1.26 -39.14 14.01
N ALA A 937 -1.86 -39.74 15.04
CA ALA A 937 -3.28 -39.54 15.34
C ALA A 937 -3.66 -38.06 15.47
N ASN A 938 -2.79 -37.22 16.06
CA ASN A 938 -3.04 -35.77 16.17
C ASN A 938 -3.05 -35.10 14.77
N LEU A 939 -2.07 -35.44 13.92
CA LEU A 939 -2.01 -34.98 12.53
C LEU A 939 -3.27 -35.40 11.75
N THR A 940 -3.65 -36.67 11.82
CA THR A 940 -4.86 -37.22 11.19
C THR A 940 -6.12 -36.46 11.63
N LYS A 941 -6.28 -36.14 12.91
CA LYS A 941 -7.41 -35.35 13.40
C LYS A 941 -7.40 -33.91 12.85
N HIS A 942 -6.24 -33.28 12.69
CA HIS A 942 -6.14 -31.95 12.07
C HIS A 942 -6.42 -31.96 10.55
N ILE A 943 -6.01 -33.01 9.84
CA ILE A 943 -6.38 -33.22 8.42
C ILE A 943 -7.89 -33.38 8.28
N GLN A 944 -8.50 -34.23 9.11
CA GLN A 944 -9.97 -34.42 9.16
C GLN A 944 -10.70 -33.11 9.48
N ASN A 945 -10.20 -32.33 10.44
CA ASN A 945 -10.75 -31.02 10.80
C ASN A 945 -10.71 -30.05 9.61
N ALA A 946 -9.58 -29.94 8.90
CA ALA A 946 -9.49 -29.09 7.71
C ALA A 946 -10.46 -29.53 6.60
N LYS A 947 -10.60 -30.84 6.39
CA LYS A 947 -11.52 -31.40 5.38
C LYS A 947 -13.01 -31.20 5.71
N LYS A 948 -13.41 -30.96 6.97
CA LYS A 948 -14.79 -30.56 7.30
C LYS A 948 -15.22 -29.27 6.59
N PHE A 949 -14.28 -28.35 6.38
CA PHE A 949 -14.49 -27.09 5.67
C PHE A 949 -14.39 -27.22 4.14
N GLY A 950 -14.14 -28.42 3.59
CA GLY A 950 -14.12 -28.67 2.16
C GLY A 950 -12.92 -28.09 1.38
N VAL A 951 -11.82 -27.78 2.06
CA VAL A 951 -10.59 -27.22 1.46
C VAL A 951 -9.53 -28.33 1.27
N PRO A 952 -8.82 -28.39 0.12
CA PRO A 952 -7.64 -29.22 -0.07
C PRO A 952 -6.56 -29.00 1.01
N VAL A 953 -5.87 -30.08 1.40
CA VAL A 953 -4.86 -30.06 2.49
C VAL A 953 -3.54 -30.64 2.00
N VAL A 954 -2.45 -29.91 2.16
CA VAL A 954 -1.07 -30.40 1.96
C VAL A 954 -0.37 -30.41 3.32
N VAL A 955 0.32 -31.51 3.68
CA VAL A 955 1.11 -31.56 4.91
C VAL A 955 2.54 -31.14 4.62
N ALA A 956 3.10 -30.27 5.46
CA ALA A 956 4.51 -29.89 5.42
C ALA A 956 5.24 -30.53 6.61
N ILE A 957 6.17 -31.43 6.34
CA ILE A 957 6.96 -32.17 7.33
C ILE A 957 8.30 -31.45 7.45
N ASN A 958 8.41 -30.51 8.39
CA ASN A 958 9.65 -29.76 8.61
C ASN A 958 10.72 -30.69 9.20
N LYS A 959 11.83 -30.89 8.47
CA LYS A 959 12.88 -31.85 8.79
C LYS A 959 13.87 -31.30 9.83
N PHE A 960 14.22 -32.10 10.83
CA PHE A 960 15.40 -31.86 11.68
C PHE A 960 16.55 -32.82 11.33
N THR A 961 17.76 -32.47 11.78
CA THR A 961 19.01 -33.22 11.57
C THR A 961 19.04 -34.64 12.14
N SER A 962 18.09 -34.98 13.01
CA SER A 962 17.93 -36.30 13.65
C SER A 962 16.88 -37.20 12.98
N ASP A 963 16.10 -36.65 12.06
CA ASP A 963 14.85 -37.27 11.62
C ASP A 963 15.14 -38.21 10.44
N THR A 964 14.71 -39.47 10.55
CA THR A 964 15.03 -40.49 9.53
C THR A 964 14.09 -40.41 8.32
N GLU A 965 14.54 -40.94 7.18
CA GLU A 965 13.70 -41.05 5.98
C GLU A 965 12.51 -41.99 6.23
N GLN A 966 12.67 -43.00 7.09
CA GLN A 966 11.61 -43.90 7.56
C GLN A 966 10.55 -43.15 8.37
N GLU A 967 10.97 -42.27 9.30
CA GLU A 967 10.06 -41.45 10.09
C GLU A 967 9.26 -40.47 9.21
N MET A 968 9.91 -39.83 8.24
CA MET A 968 9.22 -38.96 7.29
C MET A 968 8.29 -39.73 6.33
N ALA A 969 8.69 -40.91 5.86
CA ALA A 969 7.86 -41.77 5.01
C ALA A 969 6.60 -42.27 5.74
N LEU A 970 6.71 -42.60 7.04
CA LEU A 970 5.58 -42.96 7.89
C LEU A 970 4.58 -41.80 8.03
N ILE A 971 5.05 -40.58 8.26
CA ILE A 971 4.19 -39.39 8.31
C ILE A 971 3.51 -39.16 6.95
N ARG A 972 4.25 -39.26 5.83
CA ARG A 972 3.69 -39.10 4.48
C ARG A 972 2.59 -40.13 4.19
N LYS A 973 2.81 -41.40 4.53
CA LYS A 973 1.82 -42.48 4.43
C LYS A 973 0.54 -42.13 5.21
N LEU A 974 0.67 -41.88 6.51
CA LEU A 974 -0.49 -41.67 7.41
C LEU A 974 -1.26 -40.38 7.07
N ALA A 975 -0.58 -39.35 6.56
CA ALA A 975 -1.23 -38.13 6.06
C ALA A 975 -2.07 -38.37 4.79
N LEU A 976 -1.56 -39.18 3.86
CA LEU A 976 -2.29 -39.59 2.65
C LEU A 976 -3.47 -40.51 2.99
N GLU A 977 -3.32 -41.41 3.97
CA GLU A 977 -4.42 -42.28 4.46
C GLU A 977 -5.50 -41.48 5.21
N ALA A 978 -5.13 -40.40 5.94
CA ALA A 978 -6.06 -39.39 6.44
C ALA A 978 -6.71 -38.54 5.31
N GLY A 979 -6.22 -38.69 4.08
CA GLY A 979 -6.74 -38.07 2.87
C GLY A 979 -6.30 -36.63 2.65
N ALA A 980 -5.07 -36.28 3.04
CA ALA A 980 -4.39 -35.10 2.49
C ALA A 980 -4.18 -35.26 0.96
N SER A 981 -4.00 -34.15 0.26
CA SER A 981 -3.68 -34.09 -1.17
C SER A 981 -2.22 -34.41 -1.45
N ASP A 982 -1.30 -33.98 -0.59
CA ASP A 982 0.05 -34.54 -0.49
C ASP A 982 0.68 -34.30 0.90
N ALA A 983 1.84 -34.89 1.18
CA ALA A 983 2.61 -34.67 2.41
C ALA A 983 4.13 -34.64 2.15
N VAL A 984 4.74 -33.45 2.19
CA VAL A 984 6.09 -33.17 1.65
C VAL A 984 7.10 -32.88 2.76
N ALA A 985 8.29 -33.47 2.68
CA ALA A 985 9.42 -33.14 3.55
C ALA A 985 10.04 -31.78 3.17
N CYS A 986 10.23 -30.91 4.16
CA CYS A 986 10.65 -29.52 3.97
C CYS A 986 11.96 -29.25 4.72
N ASP A 987 12.95 -28.71 4.02
CA ASP A 987 14.32 -28.43 4.50
C ASP A 987 14.67 -26.93 4.34
N ASN A 988 13.64 -26.09 4.29
CA ASN A 988 13.75 -24.66 4.01
C ASN A 988 14.36 -23.84 5.15
N TRP A 989 14.42 -24.39 6.36
CA TRP A 989 15.24 -23.82 7.44
C TRP A 989 16.73 -23.85 7.08
N ALA A 990 17.24 -24.94 6.49
CA ALA A 990 18.63 -25.04 6.08
C ALA A 990 18.92 -24.51 4.66
N LYS A 991 17.91 -24.41 3.79
CA LYS A 991 18.09 -24.16 2.34
C LYS A 991 17.26 -23.00 1.74
N GLY A 992 16.50 -22.26 2.54
CA GLY A 992 15.61 -21.20 2.04
C GLY A 992 14.52 -21.74 1.11
N GLY A 993 14.10 -20.98 0.10
CA GLY A 993 13.05 -21.39 -0.84
C GLY A 993 13.35 -22.71 -1.55
N LEU A 994 14.62 -22.98 -1.86
CA LEU A 994 15.07 -24.23 -2.47
C LEU A 994 14.64 -25.47 -1.63
N GLY A 995 14.63 -25.34 -0.29
CA GLY A 995 14.21 -26.40 0.63
C GLY A 995 12.69 -26.61 0.74
N ALA A 996 11.88 -25.82 0.04
CA ALA A 996 10.41 -25.93 -0.01
C ALA A 996 9.84 -25.99 -1.45
N VAL A 997 10.69 -26.16 -2.48
CA VAL A 997 10.27 -26.23 -3.89
C VAL A 997 9.18 -27.28 -4.13
N ASP A 998 9.32 -28.47 -3.56
CA ASP A 998 8.33 -29.54 -3.75
C ASP A 998 7.03 -29.30 -2.96
N LEU A 999 7.10 -28.59 -1.82
CA LEU A 999 5.90 -28.10 -1.14
C LEU A 999 5.18 -27.05 -2.01
N GLY A 1000 5.94 -26.16 -2.66
CA GLY A 1000 5.41 -25.20 -3.63
C GLY A 1000 4.65 -25.88 -4.76
N LYS A 1001 5.21 -26.92 -5.38
CA LYS A 1001 4.54 -27.73 -6.42
C LYS A 1001 3.26 -28.38 -5.90
N ALA A 1002 3.30 -29.02 -4.72
CA ALA A 1002 2.14 -29.65 -4.11
C ALA A 1002 1.02 -28.64 -3.77
N VAL A 1003 1.39 -27.43 -3.35
CA VAL A 1003 0.46 -26.32 -3.08
C VAL A 1003 -0.17 -25.77 -4.37
N VAL A 1004 0.61 -25.64 -5.45
CA VAL A 1004 0.09 -25.30 -6.79
C VAL A 1004 -0.99 -26.31 -7.22
N GLU A 1005 -0.65 -27.61 -7.21
CA GLU A 1005 -1.58 -28.68 -7.59
C GLU A 1005 -2.81 -28.74 -6.66
N ALA A 1006 -2.64 -28.47 -5.37
CA ALA A 1006 -3.77 -28.40 -4.43
C ALA A 1006 -4.71 -27.21 -4.68
N CYS A 1007 -4.19 -26.07 -5.15
CA CYS A 1007 -4.99 -24.88 -5.44
C CYS A 1007 -5.83 -24.98 -6.72
N ASP A 1008 -5.47 -25.90 -7.63
CA ASP A 1008 -6.22 -26.17 -8.86
C ASP A 1008 -7.32 -27.23 -8.67
N LYS A 1009 -7.37 -27.90 -7.51
CA LYS A 1009 -8.45 -28.83 -7.13
C LYS A 1009 -9.70 -28.05 -6.66
N PRO A 1010 -10.91 -28.54 -6.95
CA PRO A 1010 -12.13 -27.88 -6.50
C PRO A 1010 -12.26 -27.91 -4.97
N SER A 1011 -12.82 -26.85 -4.39
CA SER A 1011 -13.15 -26.74 -2.97
C SER A 1011 -14.66 -26.55 -2.77
N ASP A 1012 -15.22 -27.31 -1.84
CA ASP A 1012 -16.61 -27.21 -1.37
C ASP A 1012 -16.65 -26.42 -0.05
N PHE A 1013 -16.22 -25.15 -0.11
CA PHE A 1013 -16.00 -24.39 1.11
C PHE A 1013 -17.30 -24.13 1.89
N LYS A 1014 -17.31 -24.57 3.15
CA LYS A 1014 -18.43 -24.40 4.07
C LYS A 1014 -17.95 -24.10 5.49
N TYR A 1015 -18.72 -23.26 6.18
CA TYR A 1015 -18.53 -22.95 7.60
C TYR A 1015 -18.97 -24.11 8.50
N LEU A 1016 -18.51 -24.13 9.75
CA LEU A 1016 -18.80 -25.23 10.69
C LEU A 1016 -20.20 -25.17 11.31
N TYR A 1017 -20.81 -23.97 11.34
CA TYR A 1017 -22.13 -23.68 11.94
C TYR A 1017 -22.83 -22.50 11.23
N ASP A 1018 -24.14 -22.32 11.42
CA ASP A 1018 -24.83 -21.09 11.03
C ASP A 1018 -24.65 -20.05 12.15
N VAL A 1019 -24.43 -18.78 11.82
CA VAL A 1019 -24.37 -17.72 12.83
C VAL A 1019 -25.71 -17.52 13.54
N LYS A 1020 -26.82 -17.97 12.93
CA LYS A 1020 -28.18 -17.98 13.51
C LYS A 1020 -28.37 -19.02 14.63
N ASP A 1021 -27.51 -20.03 14.71
CA ASP A 1021 -27.57 -21.05 15.77
C ASP A 1021 -27.37 -20.40 17.15
N SER A 1022 -27.87 -21.05 18.22
CA SER A 1022 -27.72 -20.51 19.57
C SER A 1022 -26.24 -20.42 19.98
N ILE A 1023 -25.92 -19.55 20.95
CA ILE A 1023 -24.55 -19.37 21.43
C ILE A 1023 -24.01 -20.71 21.97
N GLU A 1024 -24.83 -21.44 22.75
CA GLU A 1024 -24.53 -22.77 23.26
C GLU A 1024 -24.30 -23.78 22.14
N SER A 1025 -25.19 -23.80 21.14
CA SER A 1025 -25.11 -24.73 20.00
C SER A 1025 -23.81 -24.55 19.21
N LYS A 1026 -23.41 -23.31 18.92
CA LYS A 1026 -22.15 -23.02 18.20
C LYS A 1026 -20.92 -23.43 18.99
N ILE A 1027 -20.90 -23.16 20.30
CA ILE A 1027 -19.83 -23.59 21.20
C ILE A 1027 -19.76 -25.13 21.25
N GLU A 1028 -20.90 -25.83 21.29
CA GLU A 1028 -20.93 -27.28 21.33
C GLU A 1028 -20.55 -27.93 19.99
N THR A 1029 -20.94 -27.36 18.85
CA THR A 1029 -20.49 -27.81 17.53
C THR A 1029 -18.97 -27.74 17.41
N ILE A 1030 -18.34 -26.62 17.79
CA ILE A 1030 -16.86 -26.52 17.78
C ILE A 1030 -16.25 -27.58 18.74
N ALA A 1031 -16.83 -27.75 19.93
CA ALA A 1031 -16.35 -28.72 20.92
C ALA A 1031 -16.35 -30.17 20.40
N LYS A 1032 -17.46 -30.61 19.80
CA LYS A 1032 -17.63 -31.96 19.24
C LYS A 1032 -16.79 -32.13 17.97
N GLU A 1033 -17.01 -31.28 16.97
CA GLU A 1033 -16.47 -31.47 15.64
C GLU A 1033 -14.96 -31.26 15.56
N MET A 1034 -14.42 -30.21 16.21
CA MET A 1034 -12.99 -29.86 16.12
C MET A 1034 -12.16 -30.56 17.19
N TYR A 1035 -12.65 -30.66 18.44
CA TYR A 1035 -11.84 -31.16 19.56
C TYR A 1035 -12.11 -32.61 19.93
N GLY A 1036 -13.25 -33.20 19.50
CA GLY A 1036 -13.65 -34.55 19.93
C GLY A 1036 -14.16 -34.60 21.37
N ALA A 1037 -14.73 -33.51 21.88
CA ALA A 1037 -15.37 -33.48 23.19
C ALA A 1037 -16.78 -34.11 23.14
N ASP A 1038 -17.23 -34.71 24.23
CA ASP A 1038 -18.59 -35.28 24.35
C ASP A 1038 -19.67 -34.17 24.46
N GLY A 1039 -19.25 -32.92 24.62
CA GLY A 1039 -20.10 -31.73 24.73
C GLY A 1039 -19.49 -30.66 25.65
N ILE A 1040 -20.34 -29.78 26.14
CA ILE A 1040 -19.93 -28.62 26.97
C ILE A 1040 -20.66 -28.57 28.31
N ASP A 1041 -20.00 -27.99 29.32
CA ASP A 1041 -20.55 -27.76 30.66
C ASP A 1041 -20.48 -26.26 30.96
N LEU A 1042 -21.63 -25.60 31.03
CA LEU A 1042 -21.72 -24.16 31.28
C LEU A 1042 -21.74 -23.87 32.78
N SER A 1043 -20.92 -22.91 33.23
CA SER A 1043 -21.07 -22.29 34.56
C SER A 1043 -22.35 -21.44 34.64
N ASP A 1044 -22.76 -21.08 35.86
CA ASP A 1044 -23.92 -20.20 36.06
C ASP A 1044 -23.66 -18.79 35.51
N GLU A 1045 -22.44 -18.26 35.72
CA GLU A 1045 -21.95 -16.99 35.14
C GLU A 1045 -21.97 -17.01 33.60
N ALA A 1046 -21.58 -18.13 32.99
CA ALA A 1046 -21.64 -18.28 31.54
C ALA A 1046 -23.09 -18.30 31.03
N ARG A 1047 -24.00 -19.01 31.71
CA ARG A 1047 -25.44 -19.03 31.32
C ARG A 1047 -26.09 -17.65 31.46
N GLU A 1048 -25.80 -16.91 32.52
CA GLU A 1048 -26.31 -15.54 32.71
C GLU A 1048 -25.81 -14.58 31.63
N LYS A 1049 -24.51 -14.64 31.27
CA LYS A 1049 -23.94 -13.81 30.21
C LYS A 1049 -24.41 -14.21 28.82
N ILE A 1050 -24.62 -15.50 28.54
CA ILE A 1050 -25.25 -15.99 27.29
C ILE A 1050 -26.68 -15.45 27.17
N SER A 1051 -27.48 -15.52 28.24
CA SER A 1051 -28.82 -14.92 28.28
C SER A 1051 -28.77 -13.40 28.04
N THR A 1052 -27.79 -12.71 28.63
CA THR A 1052 -27.60 -11.27 28.47
C THR A 1052 -27.20 -10.87 27.05
N TYR A 1053 -26.18 -11.51 26.46
CA TYR A 1053 -25.77 -11.27 25.07
C TYR A 1053 -26.88 -11.64 24.08
N THR A 1054 -27.71 -12.63 24.39
CA THR A 1054 -28.91 -12.95 23.59
C THR A 1054 -29.94 -11.82 23.65
N ARG A 1055 -30.28 -11.30 24.83
CA ARG A 1055 -31.15 -10.11 24.99
C ARG A 1055 -30.60 -8.86 24.31
N GLN A 1056 -29.27 -8.70 24.31
CA GLN A 1056 -28.58 -7.57 23.67
C GLN A 1056 -28.41 -7.73 22.15
N GLY A 1057 -28.90 -8.82 21.55
CA GLY A 1057 -28.88 -9.06 20.10
C GLY A 1057 -27.56 -9.63 19.56
N PHE A 1058 -26.59 -9.95 20.43
CA PHE A 1058 -25.27 -10.48 20.04
C PHE A 1058 -25.26 -12.00 19.80
N ALA A 1059 -26.40 -12.68 19.95
CA ALA A 1059 -26.53 -14.11 19.63
C ALA A 1059 -26.14 -14.43 18.19
N GLY A 1060 -26.30 -13.51 17.24
CA GLY A 1060 -25.92 -13.67 15.82
C GLY A 1060 -24.42 -13.55 15.53
N LEU A 1061 -23.54 -13.45 16.54
CA LEU A 1061 -22.09 -13.38 16.34
C LEU A 1061 -21.44 -14.77 16.24
N PRO A 1062 -20.32 -14.92 15.47
CA PRO A 1062 -19.40 -16.05 15.56
C PRO A 1062 -18.81 -16.28 16.96
N ILE A 1063 -18.29 -17.49 17.17
CA ILE A 1063 -17.63 -17.92 18.41
C ILE A 1063 -16.11 -17.95 18.22
N CYS A 1064 -15.37 -17.54 19.24
CA CYS A 1064 -13.90 -17.56 19.28
C CYS A 1064 -13.42 -18.30 20.53
N MET A 1065 -13.19 -19.61 20.43
CA MET A 1065 -12.88 -20.47 21.59
C MET A 1065 -11.55 -20.12 22.28
N ALA A 1066 -11.60 -19.65 23.53
CA ALA A 1066 -10.39 -19.35 24.32
C ALA A 1066 -10.01 -20.52 25.24
N LYS A 1067 -9.42 -21.56 24.63
CA LYS A 1067 -8.85 -22.75 25.32
C LYS A 1067 -7.31 -22.77 25.28
N THR A 1068 -6.72 -23.79 25.90
CA THR A 1068 -5.28 -24.07 25.76
C THR A 1068 -4.93 -24.46 24.32
N HIS A 1069 -3.74 -24.07 23.87
CA HIS A 1069 -3.17 -24.45 22.57
C HIS A 1069 -2.33 -25.73 22.64
N LEU A 1070 -2.13 -26.30 23.83
CA LEU A 1070 -1.22 -27.46 24.05
C LEU A 1070 -1.94 -28.83 24.01
N SER A 1071 -3.25 -28.83 23.76
CA SER A 1071 -4.12 -30.00 23.62
C SER A 1071 -5.33 -29.63 22.77
N LEU A 1072 -5.96 -30.62 22.11
CA LEU A 1072 -7.33 -30.47 21.59
C LEU A 1072 -8.32 -30.19 22.73
N SER A 1073 -8.10 -30.81 23.90
CA SER A 1073 -8.95 -30.64 25.08
C SER A 1073 -8.68 -29.32 25.84
N HIS A 1074 -9.36 -29.14 26.98
CA HIS A 1074 -9.11 -28.03 27.90
C HIS A 1074 -7.84 -28.22 28.76
N ASP A 1075 -7.27 -29.43 28.80
CA ASP A 1075 -6.14 -29.83 29.66
C ASP A 1075 -4.83 -29.86 28.84
N PRO A 1076 -3.82 -29.01 29.14
CA PRO A 1076 -2.58 -28.94 28.36
C PRO A 1076 -1.71 -30.21 28.43
N THR A 1077 -1.95 -31.10 29.40
CA THR A 1077 -1.18 -32.34 29.58
C THR A 1077 -1.63 -33.45 28.62
N LYS A 1078 -2.92 -33.45 28.21
CA LYS A 1078 -3.49 -34.48 27.35
C LYS A 1078 -3.03 -34.35 25.90
N LYS A 1079 -2.07 -35.21 25.51
CA LYS A 1079 -1.52 -35.29 24.14
C LYS A 1079 -2.33 -36.23 23.24
N GLY A 1080 -1.80 -36.57 22.06
CA GLY A 1080 -2.48 -37.39 21.06
C GLY A 1080 -3.82 -36.78 20.58
N VAL A 1081 -4.86 -37.60 20.58
CA VAL A 1081 -6.27 -37.20 20.40
C VAL A 1081 -7.05 -37.69 21.63
N PRO A 1082 -7.28 -36.84 22.64
CA PRO A 1082 -8.04 -37.24 23.83
C PRO A 1082 -9.52 -37.46 23.50
N THR A 1083 -10.17 -38.31 24.29
CA THR A 1083 -11.61 -38.64 24.22
C THR A 1083 -12.20 -38.67 25.64
N GLY A 1084 -13.53 -38.81 25.79
CA GLY A 1084 -14.17 -38.93 27.10
C GLY A 1084 -14.00 -37.67 27.96
N PHE A 1085 -14.15 -36.50 27.35
CA PHE A 1085 -14.06 -35.21 28.04
C PHE A 1085 -15.12 -34.22 27.55
N ARG A 1086 -15.59 -33.37 28.46
CA ARG A 1086 -16.43 -32.21 28.17
C ARG A 1086 -15.62 -30.91 28.33
N LEU A 1087 -16.08 -29.81 27.73
CA LEU A 1087 -15.44 -28.50 27.92
C LEU A 1087 -16.12 -27.69 29.03
N PRO A 1088 -15.41 -27.32 30.12
CA PRO A 1088 -15.95 -26.41 31.12
C PRO A 1088 -15.91 -24.97 30.59
N ILE A 1089 -17.06 -24.40 30.26
CA ILE A 1089 -17.21 -23.00 29.86
C ILE A 1089 -17.41 -22.17 31.13
N ARG A 1090 -16.37 -21.44 31.55
CA ARG A 1090 -16.32 -20.74 32.85
C ARG A 1090 -16.91 -19.35 32.83
N ASP A 1091 -16.67 -18.63 31.74
CA ASP A 1091 -17.07 -17.24 31.48
C ASP A 1091 -17.29 -17.09 29.95
N ILE A 1092 -17.98 -16.05 29.52
CA ILE A 1092 -18.07 -15.65 28.11
C ILE A 1092 -18.09 -14.14 27.97
N ARG A 1093 -17.30 -13.65 27.02
CA ARG A 1093 -17.10 -12.23 26.76
C ARG A 1093 -17.45 -11.89 25.31
N ALA A 1094 -17.66 -10.61 25.05
CA ALA A 1094 -18.02 -10.12 23.73
C ALA A 1094 -16.97 -9.11 23.23
N SER A 1095 -16.52 -9.29 21.99
CA SER A 1095 -15.76 -8.30 21.23
C SER A 1095 -16.68 -7.84 20.10
N VAL A 1096 -17.58 -6.91 20.40
CA VAL A 1096 -18.73 -6.53 19.54
C VAL A 1096 -18.31 -5.69 18.32
N GLY A 1097 -17.27 -4.87 18.44
CA GLY A 1097 -16.69 -4.14 17.32
C GLY A 1097 -15.85 -5.04 16.41
N ALA A 1098 -15.11 -6.00 16.99
CA ALA A 1098 -14.42 -7.02 16.21
C ALA A 1098 -15.42 -8.00 15.55
N GLY A 1099 -16.54 -8.29 16.21
CA GLY A 1099 -17.67 -9.06 15.71
C GLY A 1099 -17.68 -10.53 16.13
N PHE A 1100 -17.29 -10.88 17.37
CA PHE A 1100 -17.38 -12.25 17.89
C PHE A 1100 -17.62 -12.32 19.41
N LEU A 1101 -18.16 -13.44 19.89
CA LEU A 1101 -18.17 -13.82 21.31
C LEU A 1101 -17.00 -14.77 21.59
N TYR A 1102 -16.37 -14.67 22.76
CA TYR A 1102 -15.27 -15.55 23.16
C TYR A 1102 -15.54 -16.22 24.53
N PRO A 1103 -15.91 -17.51 24.56
CA PRO A 1103 -16.00 -18.28 25.80
C PRO A 1103 -14.61 -18.57 26.37
N LEU A 1104 -14.47 -18.49 27.69
CA LEU A 1104 -13.25 -18.81 28.43
C LEU A 1104 -13.35 -20.23 29.01
N ILE A 1105 -12.54 -21.14 28.48
CA ILE A 1105 -12.53 -22.56 28.89
C ILE A 1105 -11.55 -22.81 30.06
N GLY A 1106 -10.51 -21.97 30.16
CA GLY A 1106 -9.52 -22.03 31.23
C GLY A 1106 -8.96 -20.66 31.57
N ASN A 1107 -8.00 -20.61 32.49
CA ASN A 1107 -7.39 -19.36 32.95
C ASN A 1107 -6.48 -18.77 31.85
N MET A 1108 -7.04 -17.92 30.99
CA MET A 1108 -6.29 -17.23 29.93
C MET A 1108 -5.53 -16.03 30.51
N GLN A 1109 -4.21 -16.07 30.45
CA GLN A 1109 -3.34 -14.98 30.92
C GLN A 1109 -3.13 -13.94 29.81
N THR A 1110 -3.91 -12.87 29.85
CA THR A 1110 -3.94 -11.77 28.86
C THR A 1110 -2.80 -10.76 29.01
N MET A 1111 -2.15 -10.70 30.17
CA MET A 1111 -0.92 -9.96 30.41
C MET A 1111 0.18 -10.93 30.84
N PRO A 1112 1.21 -11.18 30.00
CA PRO A 1112 2.35 -12.04 30.32
C PRO A 1112 3.14 -11.57 31.57
N GLY A 1113 4.23 -12.25 31.87
CA GLY A 1113 5.13 -11.88 32.95
C GLY A 1113 6.54 -12.30 32.63
N LEU A 1114 7.52 -11.44 32.91
CA LEU A 1114 8.94 -11.75 32.74
C LEU A 1114 9.35 -12.99 33.57
N PRO A 1115 10.27 -13.83 33.07
CA PRO A 1115 10.91 -14.91 33.83
C PRO A 1115 12.00 -14.37 34.79
N THR A 1116 12.65 -15.26 35.55
CA THR A 1116 13.78 -14.91 36.43
C THR A 1116 15.03 -14.46 35.65
N ARG A 1117 15.27 -15.03 34.46
CA ARG A 1117 16.34 -14.62 33.54
C ARG A 1117 15.72 -14.25 32.18
N PRO A 1118 15.27 -13.00 32.01
CA PRO A 1118 14.70 -12.53 30.75
C PRO A 1118 15.77 -12.30 29.68
N SER A 1119 15.34 -12.26 28.42
CA SER A 1119 16.22 -12.03 27.25
C SER A 1119 16.95 -10.68 27.31
N PHE A 1120 16.36 -9.65 27.94
CA PHE A 1120 16.98 -8.31 28.02
C PHE A 1120 18.33 -8.23 28.74
N TYR A 1121 18.79 -9.32 29.37
CA TYR A 1121 20.15 -9.42 29.91
C TYR A 1121 21.23 -9.57 28.82
N ASP A 1122 20.85 -10.05 27.64
CA ASP A 1122 21.75 -10.26 26.50
C ASP A 1122 21.57 -9.21 25.39
N ILE A 1123 20.44 -8.48 25.42
CA ILE A 1123 20.09 -7.45 24.44
C ILE A 1123 20.86 -6.15 24.74
N ASP A 1124 21.67 -5.68 23.79
CA ASP A 1124 22.37 -4.39 23.85
C ASP A 1124 22.52 -3.80 22.42
N ILE A 1125 23.28 -2.71 22.28
CA ILE A 1125 23.60 -2.07 20.99
C ILE A 1125 25.10 -1.94 20.76
N ASP A 1126 25.54 -2.32 19.55
CA ASP A 1126 26.90 -2.05 19.06
C ASP A 1126 27.04 -0.56 18.73
N PHE A 1127 27.93 0.15 19.43
CA PHE A 1127 28.03 1.62 19.33
C PHE A 1127 28.68 2.13 18.04
N ASP A 1128 29.48 1.33 17.36
CA ASP A 1128 30.19 1.74 16.13
C ASP A 1128 29.32 1.54 14.87
N THR A 1129 28.47 0.52 14.87
CA THR A 1129 27.58 0.16 13.74
C THR A 1129 26.11 0.52 13.98
N GLY A 1130 25.70 0.74 15.23
CA GLY A 1130 24.30 0.97 15.63
C GLY A 1130 23.41 -0.27 15.58
N ARG A 1131 23.99 -1.48 15.47
CA ARG A 1131 23.26 -2.76 15.38
C ARG A 1131 22.80 -3.25 16.74
N VAL A 1132 21.59 -3.81 16.80
CA VAL A 1132 21.12 -4.54 18.00
C VAL A 1132 21.85 -5.87 18.09
N VAL A 1133 22.35 -6.22 19.28
CA VAL A 1133 22.99 -7.51 19.58
C VAL A 1133 22.17 -8.30 20.59
N GLY A 1134 22.30 -9.63 20.60
CA GLY A 1134 21.67 -10.53 21.58
C GLY A 1134 20.13 -10.55 21.58
N LEU A 1135 19.49 -10.10 20.50
CA LEU A 1135 18.03 -10.13 20.36
C LEU A 1135 17.48 -11.55 20.13
N PHE A 1136 18.28 -12.42 19.50
CA PHE A 1136 17.99 -13.82 19.14
C PHE A 1136 19.24 -14.69 19.31
#